data_AF-A0A2E0W2J0-F1
#
_entry.id   AF-A0A2E0W2J0-F1
#
_cell.length_a   1.000
_cell.length_b   1.000
_cell.length_c   1.000
_cell.angle_alpha   90.00
_cell.angle_beta   90.00
_cell.angle_gamma   90.00
#
_symmetry.space_group_name_H-M   'P 1'
#
loop_
_entity.id
_entity.type
_entity.pdbx_description
1 polymer ?
#
loop_
_entity_poly.entity_id
_entity_poly.type
_entity_poly.pdbx_seq_one_letter_code
_entity_poly.pdbx_strand_id
1 'polypeptide(L)'
;MNYKQKVQSIKTAAELLQVANLLGANLKKQSKNTYVGNCPTGHASESGACFKLDTEKQLYKCFNCNSGGDVISLVMAVMKVEFSEAVKWLRDKFSPQIKFNYELKELTDEEKDEAQKKIEKSLLFEEIYTYGKSLLYKEEGKEALEYLVNERKYDIEILKQTEWIYFPKEKQIKDYLIEKYPDRKMSIVRLTLQGHYMDNFRLAIPYRDSNGNITGFMKRASSSNGLNIVTKDNKENKNVRWDSSTGINKDDLFGLSNVPGKEETIIIVEGIPDTVYLSRAGISNITAISQGSLGEKHLSSAIFRKIKNIIIAFDNDGVGTENSAKAIEMILRESRIKPYIIDPVKYGIGTKDPDEYFKKNGVEELKKLFNDEVEDGIKWILKKIVSKQKNPNKVETDSLKEELFDLLSRRTFEESYLKELFEIVKNVIGKSFNDFKKTLEANKKVDVNRLVKQIIVPITDMTSNSRGYYDSCENEFYPGVKTEVLKDILVDHNLELPKNLPAFRVIFDPHKIDERFSVYEKTLNLFSPTKYMQMKPTDEKIELDVKCPRIYSLIKNLIPVKEELEHFLNWLAYAFTKREKMRTAFVFKGAQGSGKNLFFEVIIRPLFGEKQTMVVDDDRLQSDYNGFITNKLFIAFNEVGNDSSDSRRGVKSKLKAIITEQKILINQKYINTYEADNLANVMFFTNEILPVLLEEGDRRYNIIETGGPLKRLNSFKANPNEFINDMKKELSNFAQFLHNYKIDEQKIDIVIENQAKEDIKELSMNKYQKFATRLKAGDLEWFDDNMEVKQLTEINRVNIKEKKIEKREALSIFCYINNDYSCTLTKLTQMLKQYGIQPKRVRTQDSKDVQYYVWS
;
A
#
# COMPACT_ATOMS: atom_id res chain seq x y z
N MET A 1 -10.91 -2.88 14.20
CA MET A 1 -11.75 -2.90 12.96
C MET A 1 -11.13 -2.07 11.84
N ASN A 2 -10.89 -2.63 10.65
CA ASN A 2 -10.52 -1.88 9.44
C ASN A 2 -11.75 -1.18 8.80
N TYR A 3 -11.54 -0.35 7.77
CA TYR A 3 -12.63 0.42 7.13
C TYR A 3 -13.81 -0.45 6.69
N LYS A 4 -13.55 -1.52 5.94
CA LYS A 4 -14.58 -2.44 5.44
C LYS A 4 -15.32 -3.11 6.59
N GLN A 5 -14.63 -3.44 7.68
CA GLN A 5 -15.22 -4.00 8.90
C GLN A 5 -16.09 -2.97 9.64
N LYS A 6 -15.64 -1.71 9.76
CA LYS A 6 -16.43 -0.63 10.36
C LYS A 6 -17.72 -0.39 9.58
N VAL A 7 -17.61 -0.27 8.25
CA VAL A 7 -18.77 -0.10 7.34
C VAL A 7 -19.72 -1.30 7.46
N GLN A 8 -19.19 -2.52 7.44
CA GLN A 8 -20.02 -3.72 7.54
C GLN A 8 -20.71 -3.84 8.90
N SER A 9 -20.05 -3.46 10.00
CA SER A 9 -20.67 -3.44 11.32
C SER A 9 -21.73 -2.37 11.47
N ILE A 10 -21.53 -1.18 10.90
CA ILE A 10 -22.57 -0.14 10.80
C ILE A 10 -23.77 -0.68 10.01
N LYS A 11 -23.51 -1.31 8.86
CA LYS A 11 -24.53 -1.92 8.00
C LYS A 11 -25.31 -3.03 8.71
N THR A 12 -24.64 -3.83 9.53
CA THR A 12 -25.26 -4.95 10.26
C THR A 12 -26.06 -4.45 11.48
N ALA A 13 -25.62 -3.37 12.12
CA ALA A 13 -26.33 -2.75 13.25
C ALA A 13 -27.58 -1.96 12.81
N ALA A 14 -27.63 -1.52 11.56
CA ALA A 14 -28.74 -0.75 11.02
C ALA A 14 -29.77 -1.65 10.30
N GLU A 15 -30.82 -2.07 11.01
CA GLU A 15 -31.89 -2.85 10.39
C GLU A 15 -32.62 -2.05 9.29
N LEU A 16 -32.72 -2.63 8.09
CA LEU A 16 -33.25 -1.94 6.92
C LEU A 16 -34.67 -1.40 7.11
N LEU A 17 -35.55 -2.14 7.81
CA LEU A 17 -36.92 -1.68 8.10
C LEU A 17 -36.93 -0.47 9.05
N GLN A 18 -36.07 -0.49 10.07
CA GLN A 18 -35.95 0.61 11.01
C GLN A 18 -35.43 1.87 10.33
N VAL A 19 -34.42 1.72 9.46
CA VAL A 19 -33.88 2.81 8.64
C VAL A 19 -34.91 3.35 7.66
N ALA A 20 -35.65 2.48 6.96
CA ALA A 20 -36.69 2.89 6.04
C ALA A 20 -37.77 3.74 6.73
N ASN A 21 -38.22 3.33 7.92
CA ASN A 21 -39.20 4.07 8.71
C ASN A 21 -38.65 5.44 9.16
N LEU A 22 -37.38 5.50 9.59
CA LEU A 22 -36.71 6.76 9.96
C LEU A 22 -36.55 7.73 8.78
N LEU A 23 -36.42 7.19 7.57
CA LEU A 23 -36.38 7.95 6.32
C LEU A 23 -37.79 8.32 5.80
N GLY A 24 -38.84 8.07 6.58
CA GLY A 24 -40.22 8.47 6.26
C GLY A 24 -40.98 7.48 5.38
N ALA A 25 -40.51 6.24 5.20
CA ALA A 25 -41.24 5.23 4.46
C ALA A 25 -42.46 4.75 5.27
N ASN A 26 -43.66 4.88 4.71
CA ASN A 26 -44.89 4.31 5.28
C ASN A 26 -45.13 2.91 4.69
N LEU A 27 -44.62 1.88 5.38
CA LEU A 27 -44.65 0.49 4.91
C LEU A 27 -45.64 -0.36 5.71
N LYS A 28 -46.43 -1.19 5.02
CA LYS A 28 -47.32 -2.19 5.60
C LYS A 28 -46.73 -3.58 5.42
N LYS A 29 -46.89 -4.43 6.43
CA LYS A 29 -46.43 -5.81 6.38
C LYS A 29 -47.27 -6.60 5.37
N GLN A 30 -46.61 -7.25 4.40
CA GLN A 30 -47.24 -8.09 3.38
C GLN A 30 -47.09 -9.58 3.69
N SER A 31 -45.94 -9.99 4.26
CA SER A 31 -45.65 -11.37 4.66
C SER A 31 -44.74 -11.38 5.89
N LYS A 32 -44.32 -12.58 6.35
CA LYS A 32 -43.46 -12.74 7.54
C LYS A 32 -42.24 -11.81 7.53
N ASN A 33 -41.55 -11.72 6.39
CA ASN A 33 -40.30 -10.96 6.21
C ASN A 33 -40.42 -9.83 5.17
N THR A 34 -41.60 -9.56 4.62
CA THR A 34 -41.77 -8.61 3.52
C THR A 34 -42.70 -7.45 3.90
N TYR A 35 -42.28 -6.24 3.55
CA TYR A 35 -43.03 -5.00 3.75
C TYR A 35 -43.19 -4.27 2.41
N VAL A 36 -44.34 -3.63 2.20
CA VAL A 36 -44.65 -2.89 0.97
C VAL A 36 -45.28 -1.53 1.28
N GLY A 37 -45.02 -0.53 0.43
CA GLY A 37 -45.61 0.79 0.56
C GLY A 37 -45.08 1.79 -0.46
N ASN A 38 -45.19 3.07 -0.13
CA ASN A 38 -44.70 4.16 -0.99
C ASN A 38 -43.18 4.26 -0.97
N CYS A 39 -42.60 4.66 -2.10
CA CYS A 39 -41.17 4.88 -2.21
C CYS A 39 -40.75 6.11 -1.38
N PRO A 40 -39.76 6.00 -0.47
CA PRO A 40 -39.32 7.10 0.40
C PRO A 40 -38.65 8.25 -0.36
N THR A 41 -38.31 8.07 -1.64
CA THR A 41 -37.78 9.13 -2.51
C THR A 41 -38.87 10.02 -3.11
N GLY A 42 -40.15 9.81 -2.79
CA GLY A 42 -41.26 10.68 -3.22
C GLY A 42 -41.81 10.43 -4.63
N HIS A 43 -41.40 9.35 -5.31
CA HIS A 43 -41.94 9.01 -6.63
C HIS A 43 -43.36 8.44 -6.51
N ALA A 44 -44.30 9.03 -7.24
CA ALA A 44 -45.70 8.61 -7.26
C ALA A 44 -45.90 7.29 -8.02
N SER A 45 -46.78 6.42 -7.52
CA SER A 45 -47.26 5.24 -8.23
C SER A 45 -48.78 5.18 -8.14
N GLU A 46 -49.46 4.85 -9.22
CA GLU A 46 -50.94 4.75 -9.28
C GLU A 46 -51.52 3.76 -8.25
N SER A 47 -50.75 2.76 -7.83
CA SER A 47 -51.16 1.73 -6.86
C SER A 47 -50.78 2.00 -5.39
N GLY A 48 -50.01 3.06 -5.10
CA GLY A 48 -49.56 3.40 -3.74
C GLY A 48 -48.67 2.35 -3.03
N ALA A 49 -48.10 1.38 -3.76
CA ALA A 49 -47.32 0.27 -3.19
C ALA A 49 -46.16 -0.17 -4.10
N CYS A 50 -45.32 0.78 -4.54
CA CYS A 50 -44.22 0.52 -5.46
C CYS A 50 -42.89 0.13 -4.78
N PHE A 51 -42.77 0.27 -3.46
CA PHE A 51 -41.57 -0.05 -2.70
C PHE A 51 -41.76 -1.33 -1.89
N LYS A 52 -40.82 -2.27 -2.01
CA LYS A 52 -40.80 -3.55 -1.30
C LYS A 52 -39.48 -3.72 -0.56
N LEU A 53 -39.57 -4.19 0.67
CA LEU A 53 -38.44 -4.41 1.58
C LEU A 53 -38.52 -5.82 2.16
N ASP A 54 -37.39 -6.53 2.18
CA ASP A 54 -37.24 -7.85 2.78
C ASP A 54 -36.30 -7.77 3.99
N THR A 55 -36.83 -8.07 5.18
CA THR A 55 -36.10 -7.99 6.45
C THR A 55 -35.17 -9.17 6.69
N GLU A 56 -35.37 -10.30 6.01
CA GLU A 56 -34.47 -11.46 6.11
C GLU A 56 -33.26 -11.28 5.19
N LYS A 57 -33.50 -10.80 3.97
CA LYS A 57 -32.44 -10.51 3.00
C LYS A 57 -31.75 -9.17 3.22
N GLN A 58 -32.33 -8.28 4.04
CA GLN A 58 -31.87 -6.90 4.25
C GLN A 58 -31.68 -6.13 2.94
N LEU A 59 -32.64 -6.31 2.02
CA LEU A 59 -32.66 -5.65 0.71
C LEU A 59 -34.01 -4.97 0.44
N TYR A 60 -33.98 -3.87 -0.30
CA TYR A 60 -35.18 -3.20 -0.82
C TYR A 60 -35.16 -3.10 -2.35
N LYS A 61 -36.35 -2.91 -2.92
CA LYS A 61 -36.54 -2.59 -4.33
C LYS A 61 -37.74 -1.66 -4.48
N CYS A 62 -37.57 -0.59 -5.24
CA CYS A 62 -38.65 0.19 -5.81
C CYS A 62 -38.89 -0.26 -7.25
N PHE A 63 -40.11 -0.70 -7.54
CA PHE A 63 -40.53 -1.17 -8.87
C PHE A 63 -40.86 -0.03 -9.83
N ASN A 64 -40.91 1.23 -9.34
CA ASN A 64 -41.19 2.40 -10.18
C ASN A 64 -39.92 3.12 -10.64
N CYS A 65 -39.05 3.53 -9.70
CA CYS A 65 -37.78 4.21 -10.05
C CYS A 65 -36.60 3.26 -10.20
N ASN A 66 -36.85 1.95 -10.13
CA ASN A 66 -35.87 0.88 -10.25
C ASN A 66 -34.72 0.88 -9.22
N SER A 67 -34.72 1.80 -8.25
CA SER A 67 -33.75 1.81 -7.14
C SER A 67 -33.90 0.55 -6.28
N GLY A 68 -32.79 0.02 -5.79
CA GLY A 68 -32.78 -1.16 -4.94
C GLY A 68 -31.37 -1.46 -4.46
N GLY A 69 -31.26 -2.14 -3.33
CA GLY A 69 -29.99 -2.38 -2.67
C GLY A 69 -30.17 -2.60 -1.19
N ASP A 70 -29.09 -2.35 -0.45
CA ASP A 70 -29.04 -2.50 0.99
C ASP A 70 -29.40 -1.20 1.74
N VAL A 71 -29.22 -1.22 3.06
CA VAL A 71 -29.49 -0.09 3.95
C VAL A 71 -28.67 1.17 3.63
N ILE A 72 -27.44 1.02 3.14
CA ILE A 72 -26.59 2.16 2.74
C ILE A 72 -27.15 2.76 1.44
N SER A 73 -27.48 1.90 0.48
CA SER A 73 -28.06 2.30 -0.80
C SER A 73 -29.39 3.03 -0.62
N LEU A 74 -30.19 2.63 0.38
CA LEU A 74 -31.46 3.29 0.72
C LEU A 74 -31.23 4.72 1.23
N VAL A 75 -30.28 4.90 2.15
CA VAL A 75 -29.90 6.23 2.68
C VAL A 75 -29.38 7.12 1.56
N MET A 76 -28.47 6.60 0.72
CA MET A 76 -27.96 7.33 -0.45
C MET A 76 -29.10 7.79 -1.37
N ALA A 77 -30.03 6.88 -1.69
CA ALA A 77 -31.13 7.17 -2.61
C ALA A 77 -32.14 8.19 -2.07
N VAL A 78 -32.47 8.12 -0.77
CA VAL A 78 -33.46 9.02 -0.15
C VAL A 78 -32.85 10.38 0.18
N MET A 79 -31.65 10.39 0.75
CA MET A 79 -31.00 11.63 1.19
C MET A 79 -30.22 12.32 0.08
N LYS A 80 -30.01 11.65 -1.07
CA LYS A 80 -29.20 12.13 -2.21
C LYS A 80 -27.77 12.49 -1.78
N VAL A 81 -27.17 11.60 -1.00
CA VAL A 81 -25.84 11.74 -0.42
C VAL A 81 -24.92 10.64 -0.93
N GLU A 82 -23.62 10.93 -0.96
CA GLU A 82 -22.61 9.97 -1.38
C GLU A 82 -22.40 8.85 -0.34
N PHE A 83 -21.77 7.75 -0.73
CA PHE A 83 -21.56 6.57 0.13
C PHE A 83 -20.93 6.91 1.48
N SER A 84 -19.93 7.80 1.48
CA SER A 84 -19.22 8.30 2.66
C SER A 84 -20.18 8.97 3.66
N GLU A 85 -21.06 9.81 3.16
CA GLU A 85 -22.06 10.55 3.92
C GLU A 85 -23.18 9.63 4.43
N ALA A 86 -23.61 8.66 3.62
CA ALA A 86 -24.59 7.65 4.02
C ALA A 86 -24.07 6.75 5.15
N VAL A 87 -22.81 6.29 5.06
CA VAL A 87 -22.15 5.52 6.11
C VAL A 87 -22.01 6.34 7.39
N LYS A 88 -21.66 7.63 7.26
CA LYS A 88 -21.56 8.55 8.41
C LYS A 88 -22.91 8.73 9.10
N TRP A 89 -23.98 8.93 8.35
CA TRP A 89 -25.33 9.07 8.89
C TRP A 89 -25.80 7.80 9.62
N LEU A 90 -25.56 6.62 9.03
CA LEU A 90 -25.88 5.34 9.66
C LEU A 90 -25.05 5.09 10.92
N ARG A 91 -23.75 5.42 10.91
CA ARG A 91 -22.90 5.36 12.11
C ARG A 91 -23.49 6.21 13.22
N ASP A 92 -23.80 7.47 12.95
CA ASP A 92 -24.24 8.42 13.97
C ASP A 92 -25.56 8.01 14.63
N LYS A 93 -26.41 7.28 13.90
CA LYS A 93 -27.71 6.80 14.39
C LYS A 93 -27.67 5.42 15.05
N PHE A 94 -26.86 4.49 14.52
CA PHE A 94 -26.92 3.07 14.91
C PHE A 94 -25.64 2.52 15.51
N SER A 95 -24.52 3.25 15.41
CA SER A 95 -23.22 2.79 15.93
C SER A 95 -22.29 3.98 16.30
N PRO A 96 -22.72 4.92 17.17
CA PRO A 96 -21.97 6.14 17.49
C PRO A 96 -20.61 5.88 18.16
N GLN A 97 -20.41 4.70 18.74
CA GLN A 97 -19.16 4.24 19.33
C GLN A 97 -18.08 3.89 18.28
N ILE A 98 -18.47 3.63 17.02
CA ILE A 98 -17.53 3.32 15.94
C ILE A 98 -16.86 4.61 15.46
N LYS A 99 -15.64 4.89 15.93
CA LYS A 99 -14.86 6.06 15.48
C LYS A 99 -14.10 5.76 14.18
N PHE A 100 -14.19 6.65 13.20
CA PHE A 100 -13.30 6.68 12.03
C PHE A 100 -12.13 7.61 12.36
N ASN A 101 -10.89 7.13 12.21
CA ASN A 101 -9.68 7.91 12.54
C ASN A 101 -9.09 8.62 11.30
N TYR A 102 -9.83 8.65 10.19
CA TYR A 102 -9.42 9.23 8.91
C TYR A 102 -10.62 9.94 8.26
N GLU A 103 -10.35 10.99 7.49
CA GLU A 103 -11.26 11.39 6.41
C GLU A 103 -11.35 10.24 5.41
N LEU A 104 -12.57 9.96 4.95
CA LEU A 104 -12.88 8.85 4.07
C LEU A 104 -12.02 8.97 2.81
N LYS A 105 -11.04 8.07 2.63
CA LYS A 105 -10.28 8.00 1.39
C LYS A 105 -11.28 7.72 0.27
N GLU A 106 -11.52 8.71 -0.57
CA GLU A 106 -12.34 8.53 -1.75
C GLU A 106 -11.67 7.47 -2.62
N LEU A 107 -12.41 6.40 -2.94
CA LEU A 107 -12.01 5.48 -3.99
C LEU A 107 -11.76 6.30 -5.25
N THR A 108 -10.69 6.01 -5.97
CA THR A 108 -10.49 6.63 -7.28
C THR A 108 -11.67 6.27 -8.20
N ASP A 109 -11.95 7.11 -9.20
CA ASP A 109 -13.02 6.79 -10.16
C ASP A 109 -12.77 5.46 -10.88
N GLU A 110 -11.51 5.06 -11.06
CA GLU A 110 -11.11 3.75 -11.58
C GLU A 110 -11.47 2.61 -10.61
N GLU A 111 -11.21 2.76 -9.30
CA GLU A 111 -11.58 1.77 -8.29
C GLU A 111 -13.11 1.65 -8.12
N LYS A 112 -13.83 2.78 -8.24
CA LYS A 112 -15.30 2.81 -8.22
C LYS A 112 -15.87 2.10 -9.45
N ASP A 113 -15.35 2.39 -10.64
CA ASP A 113 -15.77 1.75 -11.89
C ASP A 113 -15.45 0.25 -11.90
N GLU A 114 -14.28 -0.15 -11.40
CA GLU A 114 -13.93 -1.57 -11.28
C GLU A 114 -14.82 -2.31 -10.27
N ALA A 115 -15.13 -1.69 -9.13
CA ALA A 115 -16.07 -2.23 -8.15
C ALA A 115 -17.48 -2.35 -8.72
N GLN A 116 -17.95 -1.32 -9.45
CA GLN A 116 -19.25 -1.31 -10.10
C GLN A 116 -19.35 -2.41 -11.18
N LYS A 117 -18.32 -2.58 -12.00
CA LYS A 117 -18.22 -3.67 -12.98
C LYS A 117 -18.25 -5.05 -12.33
N LYS A 118 -17.57 -5.23 -11.18
CA LYS A 118 -17.61 -6.48 -10.41
C LYS A 118 -19.02 -6.78 -9.88
N ILE A 119 -19.72 -5.77 -9.34
CA ILE A 119 -21.10 -5.91 -8.86
C ILE A 119 -22.04 -6.26 -10.03
N GLU A 120 -21.96 -5.53 -11.14
CA GLU A 120 -22.79 -5.79 -12.32
C GLU A 120 -22.56 -7.22 -12.85
N LYS A 121 -21.31 -7.64 -12.95
CA LYS A 121 -20.93 -9.00 -13.37
C LYS A 121 -21.48 -10.06 -12.41
N SER A 122 -21.38 -9.85 -11.10
CA SER A 122 -21.94 -10.76 -10.10
C SER A 122 -23.46 -10.88 -10.21
N LEU A 123 -24.18 -9.77 -10.49
CA LEU A 123 -25.63 -9.80 -10.69
C LEU A 123 -26.02 -10.61 -11.93
N LEU A 124 -25.27 -10.49 -13.02
CA LEU A 124 -25.48 -11.32 -14.20
C LEU A 124 -25.21 -12.80 -13.87
N PHE A 125 -24.20 -13.11 -13.06
CA PHE A 125 -23.94 -14.48 -12.63
C PHE A 125 -25.06 -15.06 -11.74
N GLU A 126 -25.66 -14.28 -10.86
CA GLU A 126 -26.86 -14.72 -10.11
C GLU A 126 -28.04 -15.06 -11.03
N GLU A 127 -28.20 -14.30 -12.10
CA GLU A 127 -29.22 -14.59 -13.09
C GLU A 127 -28.91 -15.88 -13.87
N ILE A 128 -27.65 -16.09 -14.28
CA ILE A 128 -27.23 -17.35 -14.92
C ILE A 128 -27.47 -18.54 -14.00
N TYR A 129 -27.17 -18.39 -12.71
CA TYR A 129 -27.44 -19.41 -11.71
C TYR A 129 -28.94 -19.73 -11.65
N THR A 130 -29.79 -18.71 -11.52
CA THR A 130 -31.24 -18.89 -11.45
C THR A 130 -31.81 -19.56 -12.70
N TYR A 131 -31.38 -19.12 -13.88
CA TYR A 131 -31.78 -19.69 -15.16
C TYR A 131 -31.35 -21.16 -15.26
N GLY A 132 -30.06 -21.45 -15.06
CA GLY A 132 -29.54 -22.81 -15.10
C GLY A 132 -30.17 -23.75 -14.07
N LYS A 133 -30.49 -23.24 -12.88
CA LYS A 133 -31.20 -24.00 -11.84
C LYS A 133 -32.59 -24.42 -12.29
N SER A 134 -33.30 -23.52 -12.99
CA SER A 134 -34.63 -23.81 -13.53
C SER A 134 -34.64 -24.84 -14.67
N LEU A 135 -33.50 -25.03 -15.35
CA LEU A 135 -33.34 -25.95 -16.46
C LEU A 135 -32.90 -27.35 -16.04
N LEU A 136 -32.20 -27.48 -14.90
CA LEU A 136 -31.65 -28.77 -14.45
C LEU A 136 -32.73 -29.87 -14.33
N TYR A 137 -33.96 -29.50 -13.98
CA TYR A 137 -35.07 -30.43 -13.79
C TYR A 137 -36.06 -30.47 -14.98
N LYS A 138 -35.64 -29.95 -16.13
CA LYS A 138 -36.38 -30.01 -17.39
C LYS A 138 -35.68 -30.94 -18.38
N GLU A 139 -36.29 -31.12 -19.56
CA GLU A 139 -35.73 -31.95 -20.64
C GLU A 139 -34.30 -31.56 -21.01
N GLU A 140 -33.97 -30.26 -21.00
CA GLU A 140 -32.61 -29.77 -21.31
C GLU A 140 -31.56 -30.26 -20.30
N GLY A 141 -31.94 -30.39 -19.03
CA GLY A 141 -31.07 -30.80 -17.93
C GLY A 141 -31.01 -32.31 -17.71
N LYS A 142 -31.82 -33.10 -18.43
CA LYS A 142 -32.06 -34.52 -18.16
C LYS A 142 -30.78 -35.35 -18.03
N GLU A 143 -29.86 -35.25 -18.99
CA GLU A 143 -28.58 -36.00 -18.97
C GLU A 143 -27.72 -35.63 -17.75
N ALA A 144 -27.66 -34.33 -17.41
CA ALA A 144 -26.90 -33.84 -16.26
C ALA A 144 -27.53 -34.28 -14.93
N LEU A 145 -28.86 -34.33 -14.87
CA LEU A 145 -29.60 -34.82 -13.71
C LEU A 145 -29.45 -36.34 -13.55
N GLU A 146 -29.56 -37.11 -14.63
CA GLU A 146 -29.34 -38.56 -14.63
C GLU A 146 -27.93 -38.91 -14.16
N TYR A 147 -26.90 -38.15 -14.57
CA TYR A 147 -25.55 -38.29 -14.04
C TYR A 147 -25.49 -38.10 -12.51
N LEU A 148 -26.13 -37.05 -11.99
CA LEU A 148 -26.13 -36.74 -10.56
C LEU A 148 -26.90 -37.80 -9.74
N VAL A 149 -28.01 -38.32 -10.26
CA VAL A 149 -28.84 -39.30 -9.54
C VAL A 149 -28.28 -40.71 -9.69
N ASN A 150 -27.96 -41.15 -10.92
CA ASN A 150 -27.65 -42.54 -11.19
C ASN A 150 -26.17 -42.87 -10.98
N GLU A 151 -25.26 -42.03 -11.48
CA GLU A 151 -23.82 -42.27 -11.34
C GLU A 151 -23.29 -41.76 -10.00
N ARG A 152 -23.69 -40.55 -9.59
CA ARG A 152 -23.27 -39.98 -8.29
C ARG A 152 -24.10 -40.48 -7.10
N LYS A 153 -25.24 -41.14 -7.33
CA LYS A 153 -26.12 -41.71 -6.29
C LYS A 153 -26.66 -40.66 -5.32
N TYR A 154 -26.91 -39.45 -5.81
CA TYR A 154 -27.47 -38.39 -4.97
C TYR A 154 -28.98 -38.52 -4.84
N ASP A 155 -29.46 -38.47 -3.60
CA ASP A 155 -30.89 -38.33 -3.29
C ASP A 155 -31.46 -37.06 -3.92
N ILE A 156 -32.60 -37.19 -4.61
CA ILE A 156 -33.22 -36.12 -5.38
C ILE A 156 -33.73 -34.96 -4.50
N GLU A 157 -34.21 -35.24 -3.29
CA GLU A 157 -34.74 -34.22 -2.37
C GLU A 157 -33.61 -33.40 -1.74
N ILE A 158 -32.46 -34.03 -1.47
CA ILE A 158 -31.24 -33.31 -1.09
C ILE A 158 -30.71 -32.53 -2.28
N LEU A 159 -30.68 -33.14 -3.48
CA LEU A 159 -30.15 -32.52 -4.69
C LEU A 159 -30.89 -31.22 -5.05
N LYS A 160 -32.21 -31.18 -4.88
CA LYS A 160 -33.04 -29.96 -5.05
C LYS A 160 -32.54 -28.78 -4.22
N GLN A 161 -32.00 -29.04 -3.03
CA GLN A 161 -31.50 -28.02 -2.11
C GLN A 161 -30.07 -27.55 -2.44
N THR A 162 -29.31 -28.30 -3.24
CA THR A 162 -27.93 -27.94 -3.62
C THR A 162 -27.89 -26.77 -4.63
N GLU A 163 -26.70 -26.27 -4.95
CA GLU A 163 -26.50 -25.22 -5.96
C GLU A 163 -26.12 -25.76 -7.35
N TRP A 164 -26.29 -27.06 -7.61
CA TRP A 164 -26.11 -27.62 -8.95
C TRP A 164 -27.09 -27.00 -9.95
N ILE A 165 -26.57 -26.66 -11.14
CA ILE A 165 -27.33 -26.12 -12.27
C ILE A 165 -26.98 -26.85 -13.56
N TYR A 166 -27.94 -26.91 -14.49
CA TYR A 166 -27.62 -27.12 -15.89
C TYR A 166 -26.99 -25.83 -16.43
N PHE A 167 -25.90 -25.96 -17.19
CA PHE A 167 -25.16 -24.84 -17.76
C PHE A 167 -25.35 -24.86 -19.28
N PRO A 168 -26.28 -24.06 -19.83
CA PRO A 168 -26.54 -24.02 -21.26
C PRO A 168 -25.33 -23.52 -22.04
N LYS A 169 -25.40 -23.62 -23.37
CA LYS A 169 -24.38 -23.04 -24.24
C LYS A 169 -24.25 -21.53 -23.97
N GLU A 170 -23.04 -20.99 -24.05
CA GLU A 170 -22.77 -19.57 -23.79
C GLU A 170 -23.67 -18.67 -24.64
N LYS A 171 -23.93 -19.06 -25.90
CA LYS A 171 -24.87 -18.35 -26.78
C LYS A 171 -26.28 -18.30 -26.19
N GLN A 172 -26.82 -19.42 -25.72
CA GLN A 172 -28.16 -19.48 -25.13
C GLN A 172 -28.25 -18.64 -23.86
N ILE A 173 -27.21 -18.67 -23.01
CA ILE A 173 -27.15 -17.84 -21.81
C ILE A 173 -27.14 -16.35 -22.19
N LYS A 174 -26.33 -15.95 -23.18
CA LYS A 174 -26.27 -14.56 -23.65
C LYS A 174 -27.58 -14.10 -24.27
N ASP A 175 -28.20 -14.92 -25.11
CA ASP A 175 -29.48 -14.61 -25.74
C ASP A 175 -30.55 -14.38 -24.65
N TYR A 176 -30.63 -15.27 -23.66
CA TYR A 176 -31.51 -15.14 -22.49
C TYR A 176 -31.25 -13.84 -21.69
N LEU A 177 -29.99 -13.55 -21.38
CA LEU A 177 -29.63 -12.35 -20.63
C LEU A 177 -29.91 -11.06 -21.41
N ILE A 178 -29.70 -11.05 -22.74
CA ILE A 178 -29.97 -9.90 -23.60
C ILE A 178 -31.47 -9.65 -23.70
N GLU A 179 -32.28 -10.71 -23.83
CA GLU A 179 -33.74 -10.60 -23.82
C GLU A 179 -34.24 -10.03 -22.49
N LYS A 180 -33.67 -10.51 -21.38
CA LYS A 180 -34.08 -10.08 -20.03
C LYS A 180 -33.54 -8.70 -19.64
N TYR A 181 -32.35 -8.33 -20.10
CA TYR A 181 -31.65 -7.08 -19.79
C TYR A 181 -31.10 -6.40 -21.05
N PRO A 182 -31.97 -5.89 -21.94
CA PRO A 182 -31.57 -5.29 -23.21
C PRO A 182 -30.63 -4.09 -23.01
N ASP A 183 -30.83 -3.30 -21.95
CA ASP A 183 -29.99 -2.14 -21.61
C ASP A 183 -28.55 -2.51 -21.25
N ARG A 184 -28.28 -3.79 -20.91
CA ARG A 184 -26.95 -4.30 -20.56
C ARG A 184 -26.30 -5.10 -21.69
N LYS A 185 -26.82 -5.02 -22.91
CA LYS A 185 -26.36 -5.81 -24.07
C LYS A 185 -24.84 -5.77 -24.24
N MET A 186 -24.21 -4.61 -24.11
CA MET A 186 -22.75 -4.48 -24.27
C MET A 186 -21.97 -5.22 -23.18
N SER A 187 -22.39 -5.12 -21.90
CA SER A 187 -21.80 -5.86 -20.79
C SER A 187 -21.95 -7.37 -20.97
N ILE A 188 -23.13 -7.82 -21.42
CA ILE A 188 -23.45 -9.23 -21.65
C ILE A 188 -22.66 -9.82 -22.82
N VAL A 189 -22.53 -9.09 -23.94
CA VAL A 189 -21.74 -9.53 -25.09
C VAL A 189 -20.28 -9.74 -24.70
N ARG A 190 -19.73 -8.86 -23.85
CA ARG A 190 -18.37 -8.93 -23.31
C ARG A 190 -18.18 -9.99 -22.23
N LEU A 191 -19.26 -10.58 -21.70
CA LEU A 191 -19.17 -11.62 -20.68
C LEU A 191 -18.62 -12.90 -21.30
N THR A 192 -17.42 -13.32 -20.89
CA THR A 192 -16.84 -14.60 -21.31
C THR A 192 -17.16 -15.68 -20.28
N LEU A 193 -17.92 -16.70 -20.67
CA LEU A 193 -18.31 -17.80 -19.79
C LEU A 193 -17.53 -19.07 -20.08
N GLN A 194 -17.04 -19.25 -21.31
CA GLN A 194 -16.15 -20.34 -21.71
C GLN A 194 -14.85 -20.35 -20.90
N GLY A 195 -14.38 -21.55 -20.60
CA GLY A 195 -13.10 -21.79 -19.91
C GLY A 195 -12.01 -22.24 -20.87
N HIS A 196 -11.01 -22.94 -20.33
CA HIS A 196 -9.91 -23.50 -21.13
C HIS A 196 -10.42 -24.52 -22.15
N TYR A 197 -11.45 -25.28 -21.79
CA TYR A 197 -12.03 -26.33 -22.61
C TYR A 197 -13.33 -25.88 -23.31
N MET A 198 -13.42 -24.57 -23.59
CA MET A 198 -14.50 -23.94 -24.35
C MET A 198 -15.88 -24.18 -23.73
N ASP A 199 -16.88 -24.56 -24.56
CA ASP A 199 -18.29 -24.64 -24.19
C ASP A 199 -18.79 -26.09 -24.14
N ASN A 200 -17.97 -27.00 -23.63
CA ASN A 200 -18.22 -28.44 -23.65
C ASN A 200 -18.97 -28.94 -22.40
N PHE A 201 -18.95 -28.19 -21.31
CA PHE A 201 -19.51 -28.61 -20.02
C PHE A 201 -20.96 -28.15 -19.84
N ARG A 202 -21.82 -29.05 -19.34
CA ARG A 202 -23.27 -28.82 -19.17
C ARG A 202 -23.76 -28.83 -17.73
N LEU A 203 -22.90 -29.18 -16.79
CA LEU A 203 -23.20 -29.15 -15.38
C LEU A 203 -22.28 -28.13 -14.71
N ALA A 204 -22.80 -27.28 -13.83
CA ALA A 204 -22.01 -26.29 -13.14
C ALA A 204 -22.50 -26.00 -11.73
N ILE A 205 -21.63 -25.33 -10.97
CA ILE A 205 -21.87 -24.85 -9.60
C ILE A 205 -21.35 -23.41 -9.52
N PRO A 206 -22.10 -22.47 -8.92
CA PRO A 206 -21.61 -21.13 -8.69
C PRO A 206 -20.44 -21.13 -7.69
N TYR A 207 -19.42 -20.33 -7.97
CA TYR A 207 -18.33 -20.05 -7.03
C TYR A 207 -18.61 -18.73 -6.33
N ARG A 208 -18.66 -18.73 -5.00
CA ARG A 208 -18.99 -17.55 -4.21
C ARG A 208 -17.77 -17.03 -3.46
N ASP A 209 -17.65 -15.71 -3.40
CA ASP A 209 -16.70 -15.06 -2.49
C ASP A 209 -17.18 -15.17 -1.03
N SER A 210 -16.35 -14.72 -0.09
CA SER A 210 -16.68 -14.68 1.35
C SER A 210 -17.90 -13.81 1.70
N ASN A 211 -18.33 -12.91 0.82
CA ASN A 211 -19.55 -12.11 0.96
C ASN A 211 -20.79 -12.79 0.34
N GLY A 212 -20.61 -13.95 -0.30
CA GLY A 212 -21.66 -14.70 -0.97
C GLY A 212 -21.90 -14.32 -2.43
N ASN A 213 -21.13 -13.38 -3.00
CA ASN A 213 -21.29 -12.97 -4.40
C ASN A 213 -20.72 -14.02 -5.35
N ILE A 214 -21.43 -14.34 -6.43
CA ILE A 214 -20.91 -15.27 -7.43
C ILE A 214 -19.77 -14.58 -8.21
N THR A 215 -18.59 -15.20 -8.23
CA THR A 215 -17.40 -14.73 -8.98
C THR A 215 -17.22 -15.47 -10.31
N GLY A 216 -17.93 -16.57 -10.49
CA GLY A 216 -17.90 -17.40 -11.68
C GLY A 216 -18.53 -18.77 -11.43
N PHE A 217 -18.27 -19.73 -12.32
CA PHE A 217 -18.83 -21.08 -12.24
C PHE A 217 -17.74 -22.13 -12.38
N MET A 218 -17.77 -23.12 -11.50
CA MET A 218 -17.04 -24.38 -11.64
C MET A 218 -17.89 -25.34 -12.46
N LYS A 219 -17.35 -25.87 -13.55
CA LYS A 219 -18.08 -26.68 -14.52
C LYS A 219 -17.58 -28.12 -14.50
N ARG A 220 -18.51 -29.08 -14.58
CA ARG A 220 -18.23 -30.51 -14.47
C ARG A 220 -18.80 -31.29 -15.65
N ALA A 221 -18.08 -32.32 -16.06
CA ALA A 221 -18.58 -33.30 -17.03
C ALA A 221 -19.78 -34.06 -16.45
N SER A 222 -20.82 -34.26 -17.25
CA SER A 222 -21.98 -35.10 -16.90
C SER A 222 -21.69 -36.59 -17.14
N SER A 223 -20.46 -37.03 -16.87
CA SER A 223 -20.04 -38.42 -17.04
C SER A 223 -18.86 -38.74 -16.11
N SER A 224 -18.87 -39.93 -15.50
CA SER A 224 -17.76 -40.44 -14.67
C SER A 224 -16.45 -40.60 -15.43
N ASN A 225 -16.50 -40.91 -16.73
CA ASN A 225 -15.33 -41.05 -17.58
C ASN A 225 -14.75 -39.71 -18.05
N GLY A 226 -15.43 -38.60 -17.79
CA GLY A 226 -15.03 -37.27 -18.28
C GLY A 226 -15.33 -37.09 -19.78
N LEU A 227 -14.86 -35.98 -20.33
CA LEU A 227 -15.04 -35.62 -21.75
C LEU A 227 -13.72 -35.76 -22.51
N ASN A 228 -13.80 -36.25 -23.75
CA ASN A 228 -12.69 -36.16 -24.70
C ASN A 228 -12.87 -34.86 -25.50
N ILE A 229 -11.92 -33.93 -25.36
CA ILE A 229 -12.03 -32.56 -25.87
C ILE A 229 -10.79 -32.23 -26.71
N VAL A 230 -11.01 -31.65 -27.88
CA VAL A 230 -9.96 -30.99 -28.68
C VAL A 230 -10.00 -29.49 -28.39
N THR A 231 -8.88 -28.92 -27.94
CA THR A 231 -8.79 -27.47 -27.65
C THR A 231 -8.62 -26.64 -28.93
N LYS A 232 -8.71 -25.31 -28.81
CA LYS A 232 -8.50 -24.37 -29.94
C LYS A 232 -7.12 -24.53 -30.62
N ASP A 233 -6.13 -25.03 -29.88
CA ASP A 233 -4.78 -25.29 -30.38
C ASP A 233 -4.62 -26.70 -30.98
N ASN A 234 -5.73 -27.38 -31.32
CA ASN A 234 -5.78 -28.76 -31.82
C ASN A 234 -5.12 -29.81 -30.91
N LYS A 235 -5.07 -29.58 -29.59
CA LYS A 235 -4.60 -30.60 -28.63
C LYS A 235 -5.76 -31.47 -28.14
N GLU A 236 -5.64 -32.77 -28.33
CA GLU A 236 -6.59 -33.75 -27.80
C GLU A 236 -6.34 -34.00 -26.30
N ASN A 237 -7.36 -33.79 -25.47
CA ASN A 237 -7.35 -34.04 -24.04
C ASN A 237 -8.42 -35.09 -23.72
N LYS A 238 -8.01 -36.21 -23.11
CA LYS A 238 -8.91 -37.31 -22.77
C LYS A 238 -9.32 -37.25 -21.29
N ASN A 239 -10.52 -37.71 -20.99
CA ASN A 239 -11.06 -37.84 -19.63
C ASN A 239 -11.09 -36.52 -18.82
N VAL A 240 -11.34 -35.38 -19.48
CA VAL A 240 -11.40 -34.08 -18.80
C VAL A 240 -12.70 -33.99 -17.98
N ARG A 241 -12.56 -33.82 -16.66
CA ARG A 241 -13.71 -33.81 -15.72
C ARG A 241 -14.17 -32.43 -15.30
N TRP A 242 -13.30 -31.42 -15.38
CA TRP A 242 -13.52 -30.09 -14.83
C TRP A 242 -13.08 -28.99 -15.80
N ASP A 243 -13.80 -27.87 -15.74
CA ASP A 243 -13.41 -26.58 -16.31
C ASP A 243 -13.96 -25.47 -15.40
N SER A 244 -13.67 -24.21 -15.70
CA SER A 244 -14.25 -23.07 -14.99
C SER A 244 -14.51 -21.90 -15.93
N SER A 245 -15.44 -21.02 -15.58
CA SER A 245 -15.62 -19.77 -16.32
C SER A 245 -14.34 -18.91 -16.28
N THR A 246 -14.01 -18.26 -17.40
CA THR A 246 -12.86 -17.37 -17.49
C THR A 246 -12.91 -16.26 -16.43
N GLY A 247 -11.78 -16.05 -15.73
CA GLY A 247 -11.62 -14.99 -14.74
C GLY A 247 -12.39 -15.22 -13.43
N ILE A 248 -12.70 -16.48 -13.12
CA ILE A 248 -13.20 -16.87 -11.79
C ILE A 248 -12.16 -16.53 -10.72
N ASN A 249 -12.59 -15.90 -9.63
CA ASN A 249 -11.74 -15.68 -8.47
C ASN A 249 -11.94 -16.84 -7.48
N LYS A 250 -10.85 -17.57 -7.18
CA LYS A 250 -10.80 -18.72 -6.27
C LYS A 250 -10.05 -18.43 -4.97
N ASP A 251 -9.93 -17.16 -4.58
CA ASP A 251 -9.20 -16.73 -3.39
C ASP A 251 -9.84 -17.19 -2.06
N ASP A 252 -11.13 -17.53 -2.08
CA ASP A 252 -11.92 -18.03 -0.95
C ASP A 252 -12.06 -19.56 -0.97
N LEU A 253 -12.22 -20.21 0.20
CA LEU A 253 -12.59 -21.62 0.26
C LEU A 253 -13.99 -21.84 -0.34
N PHE A 254 -14.13 -22.86 -1.19
CA PHE A 254 -15.42 -23.19 -1.79
C PHE A 254 -16.41 -23.59 -0.70
N GLY A 255 -17.62 -23.03 -0.73
CA GLY A 255 -18.67 -23.30 0.26
C GLY A 255 -18.52 -22.54 1.58
N LEU A 256 -17.46 -21.76 1.79
CA LEU A 256 -17.26 -21.00 3.03
C LEU A 256 -18.38 -20.00 3.30
N SER A 257 -18.97 -19.40 2.26
CA SER A 257 -20.12 -18.50 2.36
C SER A 257 -21.41 -19.21 2.84
N ASN A 258 -21.50 -20.52 2.66
CA ASN A 258 -22.62 -21.35 3.10
C ASN A 258 -22.49 -21.82 4.56
N VAL A 259 -21.30 -21.71 5.16
CA VAL A 259 -21.07 -22.06 6.57
C VAL A 259 -21.88 -21.11 7.48
N PRO A 260 -22.67 -21.63 8.43
CA PRO A 260 -23.44 -20.79 9.37
C PRO A 260 -22.51 -19.89 10.20
N GLY A 261 -22.88 -18.61 10.39
CA GLY A 261 -22.00 -17.60 10.99
C GLY A 261 -21.61 -17.82 12.46
N LYS A 262 -22.22 -18.80 13.15
CA LYS A 262 -21.87 -19.19 14.53
C LYS A 262 -20.84 -20.32 14.59
N GLU A 263 -20.53 -20.96 13.46
CA GLU A 263 -19.59 -22.07 13.43
C GLU A 263 -18.16 -21.58 13.60
N GLU A 264 -17.42 -22.22 14.52
CA GLU A 264 -16.00 -21.95 14.75
C GLU A 264 -15.11 -23.06 14.18
N THR A 265 -15.70 -24.13 13.66
CA THR A 265 -15.00 -25.28 13.08
C THR A 265 -15.50 -25.53 11.67
N ILE A 266 -14.57 -25.63 10.71
CA ILE A 266 -14.89 -26.07 9.34
C ILE A 266 -14.14 -27.35 8.99
N ILE A 267 -14.73 -28.12 8.07
CA ILE A 267 -14.11 -29.29 7.45
C ILE A 267 -13.69 -28.90 6.05
N ILE A 268 -12.44 -29.20 5.67
CA ILE A 268 -11.94 -28.97 4.32
C ILE A 268 -11.71 -30.31 3.63
N VAL A 269 -12.40 -30.52 2.52
CA VAL A 269 -12.24 -31.69 1.62
C VAL A 269 -11.62 -31.27 0.28
N GLU A 270 -11.17 -32.23 -0.53
CA GLU A 270 -10.65 -31.93 -1.88
C GLU A 270 -11.78 -31.73 -2.91
N GLY A 271 -12.89 -32.46 -2.77
CA GLY A 271 -13.97 -32.45 -3.75
C GLY A 271 -15.01 -31.34 -3.54
N ILE A 272 -15.08 -30.42 -4.51
CA ILE A 272 -16.21 -29.47 -4.64
C ILE A 272 -17.59 -30.20 -4.65
N PRO A 273 -17.81 -31.29 -5.41
CA PRO A 273 -19.09 -31.99 -5.42
C PRO A 273 -19.55 -32.46 -4.05
N ASP A 274 -18.58 -32.87 -3.23
CA ASP A 274 -18.79 -33.44 -1.90
C ASP A 274 -19.27 -32.32 -0.98
N THR A 275 -18.60 -31.16 -1.02
CA THR A 275 -19.02 -29.97 -0.29
C THR A 275 -20.44 -29.53 -0.66
N VAL A 276 -20.76 -29.51 -1.95
CA VAL A 276 -22.10 -29.08 -2.42
C VAL A 276 -23.21 -29.98 -1.90
N TYR A 277 -23.01 -31.30 -1.97
CA TYR A 277 -24.04 -32.25 -1.57
C TYR A 277 -24.10 -32.43 -0.05
N LEU A 278 -22.96 -32.70 0.60
CA LEU A 278 -22.88 -32.99 2.04
C LEU A 278 -23.30 -31.80 2.91
N SER A 279 -23.08 -30.56 2.45
CA SER A 279 -23.59 -29.37 3.15
C SER A 279 -25.11 -29.38 3.30
N ARG A 280 -25.83 -29.98 2.34
CA ARG A 280 -27.30 -30.16 2.37
C ARG A 280 -27.73 -31.50 2.96
N ALA A 281 -26.85 -32.49 2.98
CA ALA A 281 -27.10 -33.77 3.64
C ALA A 281 -26.97 -33.70 5.18
N GLY A 282 -26.46 -32.59 5.74
CA GLY A 282 -26.41 -32.34 7.18
C GLY A 282 -25.03 -32.01 7.75
N ILE A 283 -24.01 -31.83 6.90
CA ILE A 283 -22.65 -31.43 7.30
C ILE A 283 -22.44 -29.96 6.91
N SER A 284 -23.15 -29.05 7.58
CA SER A 284 -23.27 -27.65 7.15
C SER A 284 -21.99 -26.80 7.20
N ASN A 285 -20.94 -27.30 7.87
CA ASN A 285 -19.64 -26.63 8.03
C ASN A 285 -18.54 -27.22 7.11
N ILE A 286 -18.92 -27.94 6.05
CA ILE A 286 -18.01 -28.47 5.05
C ILE A 286 -17.65 -27.43 3.98
N THR A 287 -16.39 -27.43 3.56
CA THR A 287 -15.80 -26.55 2.55
C THR A 287 -14.81 -27.34 1.69
N ALA A 288 -14.38 -26.79 0.55
CA ALA A 288 -13.38 -27.43 -0.32
C ALA A 288 -12.29 -26.48 -0.84
N ILE A 289 -11.14 -27.06 -1.17
CA ILE A 289 -10.09 -26.40 -1.95
C ILE A 289 -10.41 -26.60 -3.43
N SER A 290 -10.54 -25.50 -4.19
CA SER A 290 -11.16 -25.50 -5.53
C SER A 290 -10.23 -25.89 -6.69
N GLN A 291 -9.45 -26.95 -6.46
CA GLN A 291 -8.24 -27.40 -7.16
C GLN A 291 -6.97 -26.65 -6.72
N GLY A 292 -5.94 -27.38 -6.31
CA GLY A 292 -4.66 -26.85 -5.82
C GLY A 292 -4.44 -27.14 -4.34
N SER A 293 -3.54 -26.37 -3.72
CA SER A 293 -3.21 -26.47 -2.29
C SER A 293 -3.88 -25.36 -1.47
N LEU A 294 -3.96 -25.56 -0.16
CA LEU A 294 -4.45 -24.54 0.76
C LEU A 294 -3.49 -23.33 0.75
N GLY A 295 -3.99 -22.13 0.47
CA GLY A 295 -3.20 -20.90 0.39
C GLY A 295 -3.55 -19.85 1.44
N GLU A 296 -2.76 -18.78 1.51
CA GLU A 296 -2.91 -17.69 2.48
C GLU A 296 -4.26 -16.96 2.39
N LYS A 297 -4.78 -16.76 1.18
CA LYS A 297 -6.07 -16.10 0.98
C LYS A 297 -7.24 -16.94 1.50
N HIS A 298 -7.21 -18.26 1.31
CA HIS A 298 -8.18 -19.18 1.90
C HIS A 298 -8.25 -19.04 3.43
N LEU A 299 -7.08 -18.98 4.08
CA LEU A 299 -6.98 -18.79 5.52
C LEU A 299 -7.43 -17.40 5.96
N SER A 300 -7.12 -16.36 5.19
CA SER A 300 -7.57 -14.99 5.46
C SER A 300 -9.10 -14.91 5.53
N SER A 301 -9.78 -15.61 4.63
CA SER A 301 -11.25 -15.68 4.60
C SER A 301 -11.83 -16.51 5.75
N ALA A 302 -11.18 -17.62 6.12
CA ALA A 302 -11.56 -18.39 7.31
C ALA A 302 -11.41 -17.55 8.60
N ILE A 303 -10.33 -16.77 8.71
CA ILE A 303 -10.09 -15.84 9.83
C ILE A 303 -11.17 -14.75 9.85
N PHE A 304 -11.51 -14.18 8.69
CA PHE A 304 -12.60 -13.21 8.57
C PHE A 304 -13.94 -13.76 9.07
N ARG A 305 -14.20 -15.05 8.81
CA ARG A 305 -15.37 -15.80 9.30
C ARG A 305 -15.25 -16.28 10.75
N LYS A 306 -14.20 -15.87 11.48
CA LYS A 306 -13.93 -16.23 12.89
C LYS A 306 -13.77 -17.73 13.14
N ILE A 307 -13.34 -18.48 12.13
CA ILE A 307 -13.02 -19.91 12.28
C ILE A 307 -11.82 -20.07 13.21
N LYS A 308 -11.94 -20.97 14.18
CA LYS A 308 -10.90 -21.30 15.18
C LYS A 308 -10.29 -22.68 14.95
N ASN A 309 -11.02 -23.60 14.32
CA ASN A 309 -10.58 -24.97 14.07
C ASN A 309 -10.80 -25.34 12.59
N ILE A 310 -9.84 -26.02 11.99
CA ILE A 310 -9.96 -26.61 10.64
C ILE A 310 -9.70 -28.10 10.74
N ILE A 311 -10.62 -28.92 10.24
CA ILE A 311 -10.46 -30.36 10.08
C ILE A 311 -10.13 -30.64 8.61
N ILE A 312 -8.96 -31.23 8.34
CA ILE A 312 -8.57 -31.68 7.01
C ILE A 312 -9.09 -33.11 6.79
N ALA A 313 -9.83 -33.31 5.71
CA ALA A 313 -10.39 -34.60 5.32
C ALA A 313 -10.17 -34.83 3.81
N PHE A 314 -8.90 -35.03 3.43
CA PHE A 314 -8.48 -35.28 2.05
C PHE A 314 -8.47 -36.77 1.72
N ASP A 315 -8.25 -37.06 0.45
CA ASP A 315 -8.33 -38.40 -0.13
C ASP A 315 -7.26 -39.35 0.43
N ASN A 316 -7.63 -40.62 0.55
CA ASN A 316 -6.80 -41.76 0.93
C ASN A 316 -6.01 -42.29 -0.27
N ASP A 317 -5.25 -41.41 -0.89
CA ASP A 317 -4.17 -41.79 -1.80
C ASP A 317 -2.82 -41.28 -1.25
N GLY A 318 -1.72 -41.78 -1.81
CA GLY A 318 -0.38 -41.37 -1.36
C GLY A 318 -0.14 -39.85 -1.48
N VAL A 319 -0.88 -39.17 -2.36
CA VAL A 319 -0.77 -37.73 -2.64
C VAL A 319 -1.58 -36.90 -1.64
N GLY A 320 -2.84 -37.27 -1.36
CA GLY A 320 -3.73 -36.63 -0.38
C GLY A 320 -3.15 -36.67 1.03
N THR A 321 -2.41 -37.74 1.33
CA THR A 321 -1.62 -37.89 2.54
C THR A 321 -0.52 -36.80 2.69
N GLU A 322 0.18 -36.46 1.60
CA GLU A 322 1.19 -35.40 1.57
C GLU A 322 0.56 -34.00 1.54
N ASN A 323 -0.53 -33.84 0.78
CA ASN A 323 -1.32 -32.60 0.73
C ASN A 323 -1.88 -32.23 2.10
N SER A 324 -2.30 -33.21 2.88
CA SER A 324 -2.79 -33.01 4.24
C SER A 324 -1.69 -32.45 5.15
N ALA A 325 -0.46 -32.98 5.07
CA ALA A 325 0.67 -32.45 5.82
C ALA A 325 0.97 -30.99 5.43
N LYS A 326 1.04 -30.69 4.12
CA LYS A 326 1.23 -29.33 3.60
C LYS A 326 0.13 -28.37 4.06
N ALA A 327 -1.12 -28.81 4.09
CA ALA A 327 -2.25 -28.00 4.56
C ALA A 327 -2.14 -27.69 6.06
N ILE A 328 -1.82 -28.69 6.88
CA ILE A 328 -1.58 -28.50 8.32
C ILE A 328 -0.42 -27.52 8.55
N GLU A 329 0.70 -27.68 7.84
CA GLU A 329 1.84 -26.77 7.94
C GLU A 329 1.48 -25.33 7.55
N MET A 330 0.71 -25.15 6.48
CA MET A 330 0.21 -23.85 6.04
C MET A 330 -0.67 -23.20 7.11
N ILE A 331 -1.61 -23.95 7.72
CA ILE A 331 -2.47 -23.46 8.79
C ILE A 331 -1.63 -23.00 9.99
N LEU A 332 -0.65 -23.80 10.40
CA LEU A 332 0.23 -23.49 11.53
C LEU A 332 1.11 -22.27 11.27
N ARG A 333 1.58 -22.12 10.02
CA ARG A 333 2.48 -21.03 9.62
C ARG A 333 1.75 -19.70 9.50
N GLU A 334 0.55 -19.69 8.92
CA GLU A 334 -0.13 -18.45 8.53
C GLU A 334 -1.28 -18.06 9.46
N SER A 335 -1.68 -18.90 10.42
CA SER A 335 -2.87 -18.64 11.24
C SER A 335 -2.78 -19.17 12.68
N ARG A 336 -3.65 -18.66 13.57
CA ARG A 336 -3.87 -19.21 14.92
C ARG A 336 -4.91 -20.33 14.95
N ILE A 337 -5.42 -20.73 13.78
CA ILE A 337 -6.41 -21.79 13.68
C ILE A 337 -5.76 -23.10 14.09
N LYS A 338 -6.49 -23.90 14.88
CA LYS A 338 -6.03 -25.24 15.28
C LYS A 338 -6.30 -26.21 14.14
N PRO A 339 -5.26 -26.83 13.55
CA PRO A 339 -5.46 -27.84 12.53
C PRO A 339 -5.75 -29.19 13.18
N TYR A 340 -6.72 -29.87 12.64
CA TYR A 340 -7.07 -31.26 12.91
C TYR A 340 -7.14 -32.02 11.59
N ILE A 341 -7.17 -33.34 11.69
CA ILE A 341 -7.20 -34.22 10.53
C ILE A 341 -8.02 -35.47 10.81
N ILE A 342 -8.75 -35.93 9.79
CA ILE A 342 -9.19 -37.32 9.71
C ILE A 342 -8.09 -38.08 8.98
N ASP A 343 -7.41 -38.99 9.67
CA ASP A 343 -6.45 -39.86 8.99
C ASP A 343 -7.18 -40.64 7.89
N PRO A 344 -6.78 -40.54 6.62
CA PRO A 344 -7.51 -41.18 5.53
C PRO A 344 -7.69 -42.71 5.70
N VAL A 345 -6.84 -43.37 6.51
CA VAL A 345 -7.02 -44.79 6.87
C VAL A 345 -8.35 -45.04 7.60
N LYS A 346 -8.90 -44.03 8.30
CA LYS A 346 -10.17 -44.10 9.02
C LYS A 346 -11.39 -44.18 8.09
N TYR A 347 -11.25 -43.87 6.79
CA TYR A 347 -12.32 -44.14 5.82
C TYR A 347 -12.55 -45.65 5.62
N GLY A 348 -11.58 -46.49 5.98
CA GLY A 348 -11.67 -47.95 5.85
C GLY A 348 -11.18 -48.49 4.51
N ILE A 349 -11.02 -49.81 4.45
CA ILE A 349 -10.46 -50.49 3.28
C ILE A 349 -11.39 -50.33 2.07
N GLY A 350 -10.81 -49.87 0.96
CA GLY A 350 -11.51 -49.69 -0.32
C GLY A 350 -12.35 -48.41 -0.41
N THR A 351 -12.20 -47.48 0.55
CA THR A 351 -12.87 -46.18 0.54
C THR A 351 -11.83 -45.07 0.41
N LYS A 352 -11.96 -44.26 -0.65
CA LYS A 352 -10.95 -43.27 -1.03
C LYS A 352 -11.17 -41.91 -0.39
N ASP A 353 -12.40 -41.45 -0.28
CA ASP A 353 -12.70 -40.07 0.09
C ASP A 353 -13.97 -40.02 0.99
N PRO A 354 -14.28 -38.85 1.58
CA PRO A 354 -15.50 -38.68 2.36
C PRO A 354 -16.80 -38.95 1.58
N ASP A 355 -16.82 -38.77 0.25
CA ASP A 355 -17.98 -39.04 -0.62
C ASP A 355 -18.25 -40.55 -0.73
N GLU A 356 -17.24 -41.36 -0.99
CA GLU A 356 -17.31 -42.82 -0.99
C GLU A 356 -17.66 -43.36 0.40
N TYR A 357 -17.14 -42.76 1.48
CA TYR A 357 -17.50 -43.14 2.85
C TYR A 357 -18.98 -42.87 3.12
N PHE A 358 -19.46 -41.68 2.76
CA PHE A 358 -20.86 -41.30 2.85
C PHE A 358 -21.76 -42.28 2.07
N LYS A 359 -21.40 -42.61 0.82
CA LYS A 359 -22.19 -43.52 -0.02
C LYS A 359 -22.31 -44.92 0.56
N LYS A 360 -21.31 -45.37 1.29
CA LYS A 360 -21.27 -46.70 1.90
C LYS A 360 -21.98 -46.76 3.24
N ASN A 361 -21.80 -45.74 4.09
CA ASN A 361 -22.20 -45.78 5.51
C ASN A 361 -23.31 -44.79 5.89
N GLY A 362 -23.63 -43.83 5.04
CA GLY A 362 -24.62 -42.78 5.28
C GLY A 362 -24.07 -41.57 6.06
N VAL A 363 -24.90 -40.54 6.19
CA VAL A 363 -24.48 -39.24 6.75
C VAL A 363 -24.24 -39.28 8.25
N GLU A 364 -24.99 -40.10 9.01
CA GLU A 364 -24.83 -40.17 10.46
C GLU A 364 -23.49 -40.79 10.87
N GLU A 365 -23.03 -41.83 10.16
CA GLU A 365 -21.69 -42.39 10.37
C GLU A 365 -20.60 -41.41 9.93
N LEU A 366 -20.80 -40.65 8.84
CA LEU A 366 -19.84 -39.61 8.45
C LEU A 366 -19.74 -38.49 9.49
N LYS A 367 -20.86 -38.10 10.12
CA LYS A 367 -20.84 -37.15 11.25
C LYS A 367 -20.07 -37.69 12.45
N LYS A 368 -20.27 -38.98 12.80
CA LYS A 368 -19.49 -39.62 13.87
C LYS A 368 -18.00 -39.62 13.54
N LEU A 369 -17.63 -39.95 12.30
CA LEU A 369 -16.23 -39.88 11.85
C LEU A 369 -15.64 -38.47 12.07
N PHE A 370 -16.36 -37.41 11.69
CA PHE A 370 -15.90 -36.02 11.86
C PHE A 370 -15.94 -35.49 13.31
N ASN A 371 -16.55 -36.22 14.25
CA ASN A 371 -16.60 -35.83 15.65
C ASN A 371 -15.65 -36.65 16.53
N ASP A 372 -15.59 -37.96 16.30
CA ASP A 372 -15.02 -38.92 17.23
C ASP A 372 -13.61 -39.39 16.81
N GLU A 373 -13.32 -39.36 15.50
CA GLU A 373 -12.08 -39.91 14.92
C GLU A 373 -11.08 -38.81 14.51
N VAL A 374 -11.32 -37.58 14.94
CA VAL A 374 -10.47 -36.41 14.64
C VAL A 374 -9.18 -36.47 15.45
N GLU A 375 -8.05 -36.38 14.76
CA GLU A 375 -6.73 -36.25 15.39
C GLU A 375 -6.19 -34.81 15.27
N ASP A 376 -5.47 -34.34 16.29
CA ASP A 376 -4.74 -33.07 16.21
C ASP A 376 -3.65 -33.13 15.13
N GLY A 377 -3.60 -32.13 14.26
CA GLY A 377 -2.73 -32.14 13.09
C GLY A 377 -1.24 -32.17 13.44
N ILE A 378 -0.83 -31.55 14.56
CA ILE A 378 0.56 -31.59 15.00
C ILE A 378 0.91 -33.01 15.45
N LYS A 379 0.07 -33.60 16.31
CA LYS A 379 0.24 -34.99 16.77
C LYS A 379 0.37 -35.96 15.59
N TRP A 380 -0.47 -35.81 14.58
CA TRP A 380 -0.44 -36.62 13.36
C TRP A 380 0.85 -36.47 12.56
N ILE A 381 1.33 -35.24 12.33
CA ILE A 381 2.61 -34.99 11.64
C ILE A 381 3.77 -35.62 12.41
N LEU A 382 3.84 -35.45 13.74
CA LEU A 382 4.91 -36.02 14.56
C LEU A 382 4.98 -37.54 14.42
N LYS A 383 3.84 -38.24 14.53
CA LYS A 383 3.77 -39.70 14.34
C LYS A 383 4.33 -40.12 12.99
N LYS A 384 4.06 -39.37 11.93
CA LYS A 384 4.58 -39.64 10.60
C LYS A 384 6.08 -39.44 10.49
N ILE A 385 6.58 -38.31 10.97
CA ILE A 385 8.02 -38.02 11.01
C ILE A 385 8.77 -39.16 11.72
N VAL A 386 8.27 -39.61 12.88
CA VAL A 386 8.86 -40.72 13.65
C VAL A 386 8.76 -42.05 12.89
N SER A 387 7.61 -42.36 12.28
CA SER A 387 7.38 -43.63 11.55
C SER A 387 8.26 -43.84 10.31
N LYS A 388 8.80 -42.75 9.73
CA LYS A 388 9.75 -42.81 8.58
C LYS A 388 11.13 -43.37 8.96
N GLN A 389 11.44 -43.53 10.24
CA GLN A 389 12.70 -44.12 10.69
C GLN A 389 12.65 -45.65 10.71
N LYS A 390 13.21 -46.30 9.68
CA LYS A 390 13.47 -47.76 9.68
C LYS A 390 14.94 -48.13 9.98
N ASN A 391 15.89 -47.19 9.89
CA ASN A 391 17.27 -47.29 10.39
C ASN A 391 18.03 -45.96 10.14
N PRO A 392 18.11 -45.02 11.10
CA PRO A 392 18.67 -43.70 10.84
C PRO A 392 20.20 -43.66 11.06
N ASN A 393 20.92 -43.00 10.15
CA ASN A 393 22.29 -42.55 10.43
C ASN A 393 22.25 -41.26 11.29
N LYS A 394 23.38 -40.91 11.94
CA LYS A 394 23.45 -39.74 12.85
C LYS A 394 22.99 -38.42 12.21
N VAL A 395 23.31 -38.20 10.94
CA VAL A 395 22.96 -36.98 10.18
C VAL A 395 21.44 -36.84 9.95
N GLU A 396 20.76 -37.94 9.63
CA GLU A 396 19.29 -37.94 9.44
C GLU A 396 18.56 -37.64 10.75
N THR A 397 19.13 -38.08 11.87
CA THR A 397 18.55 -37.87 13.20
C THR A 397 18.62 -36.39 13.63
N ASP A 398 19.66 -35.66 13.25
CA ASP A 398 19.81 -34.24 13.63
C ASP A 398 18.92 -33.31 12.78
N SER A 399 18.79 -33.56 11.47
CA SER A 399 17.83 -32.85 10.60
C SER A 399 16.38 -33.01 11.08
N LEU A 400 16.00 -34.23 11.49
CA LEU A 400 14.67 -34.51 12.04
C LEU A 400 14.41 -33.78 13.36
N LYS A 401 15.42 -33.64 14.23
CA LYS A 401 15.28 -32.85 15.46
C LYS A 401 14.96 -31.40 15.13
N GLU A 402 15.62 -30.80 14.14
CA GLU A 402 15.34 -29.43 13.71
C GLU A 402 13.92 -29.27 13.19
N GLU A 403 13.46 -30.18 12.32
CA GLU A 403 12.08 -30.20 11.80
C GLU A 403 11.04 -30.32 12.92
N LEU A 404 11.27 -31.20 13.89
CA LEU A 404 10.40 -31.38 15.06
C LEU A 404 10.36 -30.14 15.96
N PHE A 405 11.53 -29.55 16.25
CA PHE A 405 11.61 -28.34 17.07
C PHE A 405 10.99 -27.14 16.37
N ASP A 406 11.14 -27.00 15.05
CA ASP A 406 10.49 -25.95 14.28
C ASP A 406 8.96 -26.08 14.38
N LEU A 407 8.42 -27.25 14.06
CA LEU A 407 6.96 -27.50 14.09
C LEU A 407 6.36 -27.22 15.47
N LEU A 408 7.02 -27.69 16.54
CA LEU A 408 6.56 -27.53 17.92
C LEU A 408 6.77 -26.11 18.47
N SER A 409 7.70 -25.34 17.91
CA SER A 409 7.91 -23.94 18.31
C SER A 409 6.84 -23.01 17.75
N ARG A 410 6.08 -23.44 16.72
CA ARG A 410 5.02 -22.64 16.06
C ARG A 410 3.78 -22.38 16.94
N ARG A 411 3.61 -23.07 18.08
CA ARG A 411 2.44 -22.89 18.98
C ARG A 411 2.80 -23.10 20.45
N THR A 412 2.03 -22.47 21.34
CA THR A 412 2.06 -22.77 22.78
C THR A 412 1.09 -23.91 23.14
N PHE A 413 1.58 -24.85 23.93
CA PHE A 413 0.84 -26.00 24.43
C PHE A 413 0.69 -25.94 25.95
N GLU A 414 -0.42 -26.47 26.45
CA GLU A 414 -0.54 -26.81 27.86
C GLU A 414 0.46 -27.91 28.22
N GLU A 415 0.94 -27.92 29.47
CA GLU A 415 2.00 -28.84 29.87
C GLU A 415 1.59 -30.31 29.76
N SER A 416 0.34 -30.64 30.08
CA SER A 416 -0.23 -31.98 29.93
C SER A 416 -0.13 -32.48 28.49
N TYR A 417 -0.51 -31.64 27.52
CA TYR A 417 -0.46 -31.97 26.11
C TYR A 417 0.98 -31.99 25.57
N LEU A 418 1.85 -31.10 26.06
CA LEU A 418 3.26 -31.12 25.68
C LEU A 418 3.96 -32.41 26.13
N LYS A 419 3.58 -32.98 27.28
CA LYS A 419 4.06 -34.30 27.72
C LYS A 419 3.63 -35.40 26.76
N GLU A 420 2.39 -35.36 26.29
CA GLU A 420 1.88 -36.31 25.29
C GLU A 420 2.67 -36.23 23.97
N LEU A 421 2.88 -35.01 23.44
CA LEU A 421 3.69 -34.82 22.24
C LEU A 421 5.14 -35.26 22.45
N PHE A 422 5.71 -35.01 23.63
CA PHE A 422 7.06 -35.43 23.99
C PHE A 422 7.22 -36.95 23.94
N GLU A 423 6.29 -37.73 24.47
CA GLU A 423 6.38 -39.20 24.44
C GLU A 423 6.40 -39.76 23.01
N ILE A 424 5.78 -39.08 22.04
CA ILE A 424 5.84 -39.46 20.61
C ILE A 424 7.26 -39.27 20.06
N VAL A 425 7.92 -38.16 20.40
CA VAL A 425 9.22 -37.77 19.82
C VAL A 425 10.43 -38.14 20.67
N LYS A 426 10.21 -38.65 21.89
CA LYS A 426 11.24 -38.93 22.89
C LYS A 426 12.40 -39.79 22.35
N ASN A 427 12.07 -40.80 21.55
CA ASN A 427 13.06 -41.70 20.96
C ASN A 427 13.93 -41.01 19.89
N VAL A 428 13.43 -39.96 19.24
CA VAL A 428 14.16 -39.16 18.25
C VAL A 428 14.99 -38.07 18.92
N ILE A 429 14.43 -37.43 19.95
CA ILE A 429 15.07 -36.29 20.63
C ILE A 429 16.19 -36.75 21.58
N GLY A 430 16.01 -37.88 22.28
CA GLY A 430 17.02 -38.44 23.19
C GLY A 430 17.33 -37.56 24.41
N LYS A 431 16.41 -36.66 24.80
CA LYS A 431 16.54 -35.75 25.96
C LYS A 431 15.47 -36.04 27.01
N SER A 432 15.66 -35.55 28.24
CA SER A 432 14.60 -35.55 29.26
C SER A 432 13.46 -34.58 28.88
N PHE A 433 12.25 -34.78 29.43
CA PHE A 433 11.13 -33.86 29.21
C PHE A 433 11.48 -32.43 29.61
N ASN A 434 12.20 -32.25 30.72
CA ASN A 434 12.60 -30.93 31.22
C ASN A 434 13.58 -30.25 30.27
N ASP A 435 14.54 -30.99 29.69
CA ASP A 435 15.50 -30.43 28.73
C ASP A 435 14.84 -30.13 27.38
N PHE A 436 13.90 -30.98 26.95
CA PHE A 436 13.07 -30.74 25.78
C PHE A 436 12.21 -29.49 25.95
N LYS A 437 11.51 -29.35 27.08
CA LYS A 437 10.71 -28.17 27.43
C LYS A 437 11.58 -26.91 27.47
N LYS A 438 12.74 -26.95 28.13
CA LYS A 438 13.71 -25.84 28.13
C LYS A 438 14.21 -25.50 26.73
N THR A 439 14.50 -26.51 25.90
CA THR A 439 14.94 -26.29 24.51
C THR A 439 13.83 -25.65 23.68
N LEU A 440 12.58 -26.12 23.82
CA LEU A 440 11.42 -25.48 23.20
C LEU A 440 11.17 -24.07 23.72
N GLU A 441 11.37 -23.80 25.01
CA GLU A 441 11.22 -22.47 25.60
C GLU A 441 12.35 -21.51 25.19
N ALA A 442 13.56 -22.02 25.00
CA ALA A 442 14.69 -21.26 24.45
C ALA A 442 14.54 -21.02 22.93
N ASN A 443 13.97 -21.98 22.20
CA ASN A 443 13.64 -21.89 20.78
C ASN A 443 12.32 -21.17 20.51
N LYS A 444 11.44 -21.02 21.53
CA LYS A 444 10.44 -19.95 21.64
C LYS A 444 11.16 -18.62 21.81
N LYS A 445 12.02 -18.28 20.84
CA LYS A 445 12.13 -16.90 20.42
C LYS A 445 10.70 -16.47 20.18
N VAL A 446 10.32 -15.32 20.73
CA VAL A 446 9.18 -14.56 20.21
C VAL A 446 9.19 -14.79 18.71
N ASP A 447 8.16 -15.44 18.16
CA ASP A 447 8.16 -15.83 16.75
C ASP A 447 8.04 -14.53 15.96
N VAL A 448 9.18 -13.86 15.81
CA VAL A 448 9.30 -12.54 15.20
C VAL A 448 8.74 -12.67 13.81
N ASN A 449 9.04 -13.75 13.08
CA ASN A 449 8.50 -13.97 11.74
C ASN A 449 6.97 -13.98 11.73
N ARG A 450 6.32 -14.58 12.73
CA ARG A 450 4.86 -14.55 12.87
C ARG A 450 4.31 -13.23 13.43
N LEU A 451 5.04 -12.55 14.31
CA LEU A 451 4.67 -11.23 14.84
C LEU A 451 4.77 -10.16 13.78
N VAL A 452 5.78 -10.22 12.93
CA VAL A 452 6.04 -9.33 11.79
C VAL A 452 4.96 -9.45 10.72
N LYS A 453 4.30 -10.60 10.62
CA LYS A 453 3.13 -10.84 9.76
C LYS A 453 1.81 -10.36 10.38
N GLN A 454 1.80 -9.91 11.64
CA GLN A 454 0.59 -9.35 12.25
C GLN A 454 0.34 -7.94 11.73
N ILE A 455 -0.95 -7.60 11.60
CA ILE A 455 -1.38 -6.25 11.26
C ILE A 455 -0.82 -5.22 12.24
N ILE A 456 -0.78 -5.60 13.53
CA ILE A 456 -0.21 -4.80 14.62
C ILE A 456 0.88 -5.62 15.29
N VAL A 457 2.11 -5.10 15.28
CA VAL A 457 3.28 -5.73 15.90
C VAL A 457 3.65 -4.93 17.14
N PRO A 458 3.25 -5.36 18.34
CA PRO A 458 3.61 -4.66 19.56
C PRO A 458 5.10 -4.88 19.88
N ILE A 459 5.85 -3.81 20.08
CA ILE A 459 7.29 -3.86 20.32
C ILE A 459 7.70 -2.95 21.47
N THR A 460 8.88 -3.20 22.04
CA THR A 460 9.60 -2.21 22.83
C THR A 460 10.62 -1.54 21.91
N ASP A 461 10.47 -0.23 21.69
CA ASP A 461 11.44 0.53 20.90
C ASP A 461 12.68 0.82 21.74
N MET A 462 13.80 0.26 21.31
CA MET A 462 15.09 0.40 21.98
C MET A 462 15.67 1.82 21.86
N THR A 463 15.21 2.64 20.90
CA THR A 463 15.69 4.02 20.73
C THR A 463 15.05 4.97 21.74
N SER A 464 13.72 4.95 21.86
CA SER A 464 12.98 5.77 22.83
C SER A 464 12.81 5.12 24.20
N ASN A 465 13.21 3.84 24.35
CA ASN A 465 12.94 2.99 25.51
C ASN A 465 11.45 2.98 25.91
N SER A 466 10.57 3.03 24.91
CA SER A 466 9.12 3.12 25.09
C SER A 466 8.41 1.92 24.46
N ARG A 467 7.21 1.60 24.97
CA ARG A 467 6.34 0.63 24.30
C ARG A 467 5.70 1.29 23.11
N GLY A 468 5.54 0.54 22.03
CA GLY A 468 4.85 1.00 20.85
C GLY A 468 4.31 -0.17 20.06
N TYR A 469 3.78 0.14 18.89
CA TYR A 469 3.44 -0.89 17.92
C TYR A 469 3.76 -0.42 16.51
N TYR A 470 4.13 -1.36 15.66
CA TYR A 470 4.19 -1.15 14.23
C TYR A 470 2.88 -1.61 13.61
N ASP A 471 2.24 -0.74 12.84
CA ASP A 471 1.07 -1.08 12.03
C ASP A 471 1.56 -1.43 10.62
N SER A 472 1.37 -2.68 10.19
CA SER A 472 1.81 -3.15 8.87
C SER A 472 0.89 -2.68 7.74
N CYS A 473 -0.37 -2.31 8.02
CA CYS A 473 -1.29 -1.77 7.03
C CYS A 473 -0.95 -0.32 6.71
N GLU A 474 -0.64 0.46 7.73
CA GLU A 474 -0.21 1.85 7.55
C GLU A 474 1.27 1.92 7.23
N ASN A 475 2.04 0.89 7.60
CA ASN A 475 3.49 0.88 7.54
C ASN A 475 4.05 2.07 8.32
N GLU A 476 3.67 2.14 9.59
CA GLU A 476 3.99 3.21 10.53
C GLU A 476 4.30 2.64 11.91
N PHE A 477 5.23 3.28 12.60
CA PHE A 477 5.55 2.94 13.98
C PHE A 477 5.01 4.00 14.92
N TYR A 478 4.25 3.55 15.92
CA TYR A 478 3.64 4.37 16.95
C TYR A 478 4.39 4.19 18.28
N PRO A 479 5.32 5.09 18.63
CA PRO A 479 6.05 5.04 19.90
C PRO A 479 5.18 5.51 21.08
N GLY A 480 5.63 5.23 22.31
CA GLY A 480 5.07 5.84 23.52
C GLY A 480 3.65 5.41 23.91
N VAL A 481 3.17 4.28 23.42
CA VAL A 481 1.80 3.80 23.65
C VAL A 481 1.68 3.16 25.03
N LYS A 482 0.73 3.65 25.85
CA LYS A 482 0.43 3.07 27.18
C LYS A 482 -0.04 1.62 27.06
N THR A 483 0.25 0.81 28.07
CA THR A 483 -0.04 -0.63 28.04
C THR A 483 -1.53 -0.94 27.90
N GLU A 484 -2.41 -0.15 28.53
CA GLU A 484 -3.86 -0.30 28.42
C GLU A 484 -4.34 -0.05 26.99
N VAL A 485 -3.88 1.06 26.40
CA VAL A 485 -4.20 1.43 25.00
C VAL A 485 -3.67 0.37 24.03
N LEU A 486 -2.45 -0.14 24.26
CA LEU A 486 -1.87 -1.18 23.43
C LEU A 486 -2.69 -2.48 23.52
N LYS A 487 -3.23 -2.84 24.70
CA LYS A 487 -4.13 -3.99 24.84
C LYS A 487 -5.42 -3.79 24.05
N ASP A 488 -6.03 -2.62 24.15
CA ASP A 488 -7.28 -2.30 23.43
C ASP A 488 -7.07 -2.40 21.91
N ILE A 489 -5.97 -1.83 21.40
CA ILE A 489 -5.60 -1.90 19.97
C ILE A 489 -5.39 -3.35 19.52
N LEU A 490 -4.73 -4.18 20.32
CA LEU A 490 -4.51 -5.58 19.98
C LEU A 490 -5.83 -6.36 19.99
N VAL A 491 -6.70 -6.15 20.98
CA VAL A 491 -8.03 -6.79 21.05
C VAL A 491 -8.87 -6.42 19.83
N ASP A 492 -8.83 -5.17 19.38
CA ASP A 492 -9.51 -4.68 18.17
C ASP A 492 -9.05 -5.37 16.87
N HIS A 493 -7.91 -6.07 16.92
CA HIS A 493 -7.30 -6.87 15.85
C HIS A 493 -7.30 -8.38 16.16
N ASN A 494 -8.06 -8.84 17.17
CA ASN A 494 -8.07 -10.23 17.66
C ASN A 494 -6.67 -10.75 18.08
N LEU A 495 -5.83 -9.85 18.59
CA LEU A 495 -4.51 -10.13 19.13
C LEU A 495 -4.53 -9.97 20.65
N GLU A 496 -3.70 -10.75 21.33
CA GLU A 496 -3.47 -10.59 22.77
C GLU A 496 -2.10 -9.97 22.99
N LEU A 497 -1.97 -9.11 24.00
CA LEU A 497 -0.69 -8.55 24.38
C LEU A 497 0.27 -9.67 24.81
N PRO A 498 1.43 -9.83 24.15
CA PRO A 498 2.41 -10.82 24.54
C PRO A 498 2.91 -10.56 25.97
N LYS A 499 3.17 -11.63 26.73
CA LYS A 499 3.79 -11.53 28.06
C LYS A 499 5.12 -10.79 28.03
N ASN A 500 5.91 -11.00 26.96
CA ASN A 500 7.16 -10.32 26.68
C ASN A 500 7.06 -9.64 25.30
N LEU A 501 7.24 -8.32 25.26
CA LEU A 501 7.33 -7.59 24.00
C LEU A 501 8.72 -7.78 23.40
N PRO A 502 8.83 -8.08 22.10
CA PRO A 502 10.13 -8.07 21.44
C PRO A 502 10.70 -6.65 21.43
N ALA A 503 11.98 -6.53 21.73
CA ALA A 503 12.70 -5.26 21.69
C ALA A 503 13.35 -5.09 20.32
N PHE A 504 13.00 -4.02 19.62
CA PHE A 504 13.58 -3.65 18.33
C PHE A 504 14.09 -2.22 18.38
N ARG A 505 15.23 -1.97 17.74
CA ARG A 505 15.68 -0.64 17.39
C ARG A 505 14.97 -0.21 16.11
N VAL A 506 14.13 0.82 16.20
CA VAL A 506 13.46 1.39 15.03
C VAL A 506 14.47 2.23 14.24
N ILE A 507 14.67 1.90 12.98
CA ILE A 507 15.63 2.54 12.08
C ILE A 507 14.95 2.94 10.77
N PHE A 508 15.60 3.78 9.98
CA PHE A 508 15.22 4.05 8.61
C PHE A 508 16.46 3.87 7.74
N ASP A 509 16.57 2.70 7.12
CA ASP A 509 17.73 2.30 6.31
C ASP A 509 17.30 1.96 4.88
N PRO A 510 17.55 2.83 3.89
CA PRO A 510 17.17 2.60 2.50
C PRO A 510 18.04 1.58 1.77
N HIS A 511 19.13 1.09 2.36
CA HIS A 511 19.99 0.07 1.75
C HIS A 511 19.45 -1.34 1.97
N LYS A 512 18.57 -1.52 2.97
CA LYS A 512 17.93 -2.78 3.34
C LYS A 512 16.50 -2.88 2.78
N ILE A 513 16.40 -2.96 1.46
CA ILE A 513 15.11 -2.95 0.71
C ILE A 513 14.18 -4.11 1.12
N ASP A 514 14.73 -5.30 1.34
CA ASP A 514 13.95 -6.53 1.57
C ASP A 514 13.83 -6.90 3.06
N GLU A 515 14.36 -6.09 3.97
CA GLU A 515 14.42 -6.40 5.40
C GLU A 515 13.60 -5.38 6.22
N ARG A 516 12.32 -5.70 6.45
CA ARG A 516 11.44 -4.92 7.33
C ARG A 516 11.79 -5.12 8.81
N PHE A 517 11.98 -6.36 9.21
CA PHE A 517 12.42 -6.71 10.56
C PHE A 517 13.64 -7.62 10.47
N SER A 518 14.69 -7.27 11.21
CA SER A 518 15.84 -8.13 11.40
C SER A 518 15.77 -8.76 12.79
N VAL A 519 15.56 -10.07 12.85
CA VAL A 519 15.59 -10.82 14.13
C VAL A 519 17.00 -10.81 14.72
N TYR A 520 18.01 -10.92 13.85
CA TYR A 520 19.41 -11.01 14.24
C TYR A 520 19.91 -9.66 14.76
N GLU A 521 19.69 -8.57 14.02
CA GLU A 521 20.12 -7.24 14.43
C GLU A 521 19.16 -6.57 15.42
N LYS A 522 17.99 -7.16 15.65
CA LYS A 522 16.89 -6.57 16.42
C LYS A 522 16.52 -5.19 15.90
N THR A 523 16.35 -5.05 14.58
CA THR A 523 15.96 -3.79 13.95
C THR A 523 14.56 -3.88 13.32
N LEU A 524 13.79 -2.79 13.41
CA LEU A 524 12.59 -2.55 12.61
C LEU A 524 12.92 -1.41 11.65
N ASN A 525 13.03 -1.71 10.36
CA ASN A 525 13.30 -0.72 9.34
C ASN A 525 11.98 -0.05 8.91
N LEU A 526 11.90 1.28 8.91
CA LEU A 526 10.73 2.04 8.47
C LEU A 526 10.75 2.33 6.96
N PHE A 527 11.90 2.13 6.30
CA PHE A 527 12.03 2.33 4.86
C PHE A 527 11.13 1.40 4.04
N SER A 528 10.48 1.96 3.02
CA SER A 528 9.42 1.28 2.27
C SER A 528 9.62 1.50 0.77
N PRO A 529 10.36 0.60 0.11
CA PRO A 529 10.73 0.80 -1.28
C PRO A 529 9.49 0.84 -2.17
N THR A 530 9.49 1.75 -3.14
CA THR A 530 8.46 1.75 -4.18
C THR A 530 8.71 0.61 -5.16
N LYS A 531 7.68 0.21 -5.91
CA LYS A 531 7.83 -0.77 -7.01
C LYS A 531 8.92 -0.36 -8.01
N TYR A 532 9.18 0.94 -8.15
CA TYR A 532 10.18 1.51 -9.05
C TYR A 532 11.62 1.31 -8.51
N MET A 533 11.81 1.49 -7.20
CA MET A 533 13.10 1.24 -6.53
C MET A 533 13.48 -0.24 -6.57
N GLN A 534 12.49 -1.14 -6.54
CA GLN A 534 12.68 -2.59 -6.58
C GLN A 534 12.94 -3.15 -7.99
N MET A 535 12.80 -2.33 -9.04
CA MET A 535 13.07 -2.78 -10.41
C MET A 535 14.54 -3.15 -10.56
N LYS A 536 14.80 -4.24 -11.28
CA LYS A 536 16.15 -4.56 -11.73
C LYS A 536 16.48 -3.71 -12.98
N PRO A 537 17.73 -3.23 -13.11
CA PRO A 537 18.21 -2.59 -14.34
C PRO A 537 17.93 -3.46 -15.57
N THR A 538 17.82 -2.82 -16.74
CA THR A 538 17.46 -3.48 -18.01
C THR A 538 18.56 -3.22 -19.02
N ASP A 539 18.83 -4.19 -19.88
CA ASP A 539 19.81 -4.04 -20.97
C ASP A 539 19.25 -3.17 -22.13
N GLU A 540 17.95 -2.87 -22.12
CA GLU A 540 17.34 -1.98 -23.12
C GLU A 540 17.83 -0.54 -22.95
N LYS A 541 18.33 0.06 -24.03
CA LYS A 541 18.65 1.49 -24.06
C LYS A 541 17.36 2.32 -24.02
N ILE A 542 17.17 3.06 -22.94
CA ILE A 542 16.00 3.94 -22.77
C ILE A 542 16.38 5.36 -23.17
N GLU A 543 15.90 5.79 -24.33
CA GLU A 543 16.00 7.18 -24.77
C GLU A 543 14.83 7.97 -24.17
N LEU A 544 15.16 8.96 -23.34
CA LEU A 544 14.22 9.64 -22.45
C LEU A 544 13.13 10.40 -23.23
N ASP A 545 13.49 11.02 -24.35
CA ASP A 545 12.59 11.75 -25.24
C ASP A 545 11.65 10.85 -26.04
N VAL A 546 12.03 9.61 -26.29
CA VAL A 546 11.23 8.62 -27.03
C VAL A 546 10.30 7.83 -26.10
N LYS A 547 10.83 7.32 -25.00
CA LYS A 547 10.12 6.40 -24.10
C LYS A 547 9.37 7.12 -22.97
N CYS A 548 9.78 8.35 -22.65
CA CYS A 548 9.16 9.19 -21.63
C CYS A 548 8.92 10.63 -22.14
N PRO A 549 8.24 10.83 -23.30
CA PRO A 549 8.14 12.14 -23.93
C PRO A 549 7.48 13.22 -23.06
N ARG A 550 6.49 12.88 -22.21
CA ARG A 550 5.83 13.87 -21.35
C ARG A 550 6.70 14.25 -20.16
N ILE A 551 7.30 13.26 -19.48
CA ILE A 551 8.25 13.49 -18.39
C ILE A 551 9.44 14.30 -18.91
N TYR A 552 10.01 13.93 -20.06
CA TYR A 552 11.12 14.65 -20.67
C TYR A 552 10.75 16.10 -20.99
N SER A 553 9.57 16.33 -21.57
CA SER A 553 9.10 17.68 -21.88
C SER A 553 8.91 18.54 -20.63
N LEU A 554 8.46 17.97 -19.52
CA LEU A 554 8.31 18.67 -18.25
C LEU A 554 9.68 19.04 -17.67
N ILE A 555 10.60 18.07 -17.58
CA ILE A 555 11.94 18.29 -17.01
C ILE A 555 12.72 19.29 -17.87
N LYS A 556 12.63 19.19 -19.20
CA LYS A 556 13.25 20.16 -20.12
C LYS A 556 12.67 21.57 -20.00
N ASN A 557 11.39 21.71 -19.64
CA ASN A 557 10.80 23.03 -19.34
C ASN A 557 11.30 23.60 -18.01
N LEU A 558 11.55 22.72 -17.02
CA LEU A 558 12.10 23.10 -15.73
C LEU A 558 13.60 23.42 -15.80
N ILE A 559 14.35 22.72 -16.63
CA ILE A 559 15.79 22.88 -16.82
C ILE A 559 16.06 23.01 -18.33
N PRO A 560 15.97 24.22 -18.89
CA PRO A 560 16.10 24.44 -20.33
C PRO A 560 17.52 24.22 -20.85
N VAL A 561 18.53 24.46 -20.02
CA VAL A 561 19.95 24.33 -20.37
C VAL A 561 20.36 22.86 -20.27
N LYS A 562 20.98 22.35 -21.33
CA LYS A 562 21.25 20.91 -21.49
C LYS A 562 22.27 20.41 -20.45
N GLU A 563 23.34 21.16 -20.21
CA GLU A 563 24.40 20.79 -19.28
C GLU A 563 23.88 20.75 -17.84
N GLU A 564 23.00 21.68 -17.47
CA GLU A 564 22.33 21.71 -16.18
C GLU A 564 21.37 20.53 -16.02
N LEU A 565 20.65 20.18 -17.09
CA LEU A 565 19.76 19.03 -17.12
C LEU A 565 20.52 17.72 -16.93
N GLU A 566 21.66 17.53 -17.63
CA GLU A 566 22.50 16.35 -17.46
C GLU A 566 23.04 16.24 -16.03
N HIS A 567 23.49 17.36 -15.45
CA HIS A 567 23.96 17.41 -14.07
C HIS A 567 22.83 17.06 -13.06
N PHE A 568 21.62 17.58 -13.29
CA PHE A 568 20.45 17.23 -12.48
C PHE A 568 20.05 15.75 -12.61
N LEU A 569 20.07 15.18 -13.82
CA LEU A 569 19.76 13.76 -14.03
C LEU A 569 20.80 12.85 -13.36
N ASN A 570 22.08 13.22 -13.39
CA ASN A 570 23.13 12.53 -12.66
C ASN A 570 22.85 12.51 -11.14
N TRP A 571 22.51 13.67 -10.58
CA TRP A 571 22.16 13.84 -9.17
C TRP A 571 20.92 13.04 -8.79
N LEU A 572 19.86 13.08 -9.61
CA LEU A 572 18.61 12.37 -9.37
C LEU A 572 18.78 10.86 -9.49
N ALA A 573 19.56 10.38 -10.46
CA ALA A 573 19.86 8.97 -10.64
C ALA A 573 20.67 8.40 -9.45
N TYR A 574 21.65 9.15 -8.95
CA TYR A 574 22.37 8.77 -7.73
C TYR A 574 21.43 8.70 -6.52
N ALA A 575 20.58 9.71 -6.33
CA ALA A 575 19.58 9.71 -5.27
C ALA A 575 18.63 8.49 -5.36
N PHE A 576 18.22 8.12 -6.57
CA PHE A 576 17.28 7.02 -6.79
C PHE A 576 17.91 5.63 -6.57
N THR A 577 19.13 5.44 -7.07
CA THR A 577 19.82 4.14 -7.06
C THR A 577 20.55 3.88 -5.73
N LYS A 578 21.33 4.87 -5.26
CA LYS A 578 22.12 4.76 -4.02
C LYS A 578 21.30 5.10 -2.78
N ARG A 579 20.31 6.00 -2.91
CA ARG A 579 19.45 6.46 -1.80
C ARG A 579 20.23 7.08 -0.64
N GLU A 580 21.34 7.74 -1.00
CA GLU A 580 22.21 8.43 -0.06
C GLU A 580 21.89 9.94 -0.03
N LYS A 581 22.40 10.60 1.00
CA LYS A 581 22.31 12.05 1.16
C LYS A 581 23.41 12.74 0.35
N MET A 582 23.00 13.65 -0.52
CA MET A 582 23.88 14.61 -1.17
C MET A 582 24.03 15.88 -0.32
N ARG A 583 25.15 16.57 -0.48
CA ARG A 583 25.46 17.84 0.19
C ARG A 583 25.06 19.07 -0.63
N THR A 584 24.39 18.84 -1.76
CA THR A 584 23.90 19.84 -2.70
C THR A 584 22.36 19.83 -2.77
N ALA A 585 21.79 20.97 -3.14
CA ALA A 585 20.36 21.19 -3.29
C ALA A 585 20.08 21.95 -4.58
N PHE A 586 18.95 21.66 -5.22
CA PHE A 586 18.52 22.33 -6.44
C PHE A 586 17.47 23.41 -6.16
N VAL A 587 17.68 24.61 -6.67
CA VAL A 587 16.77 25.76 -6.56
C VAL A 587 16.19 26.06 -7.93
N PHE A 588 14.91 25.78 -8.11
CA PHE A 588 14.19 26.07 -9.35
C PHE A 588 13.47 27.42 -9.23
N LYS A 589 14.07 28.44 -9.82
CA LYS A 589 13.57 29.82 -9.87
C LYS A 589 12.83 30.09 -11.18
N GLY A 590 11.71 30.79 -11.10
CA GLY A 590 11.01 31.28 -12.30
C GLY A 590 9.50 31.36 -12.11
N ALA A 591 8.75 31.67 -13.15
CA ALA A 591 7.32 31.98 -13.03
C ALA A 591 6.46 30.82 -12.48
N GLN A 592 5.33 31.18 -11.86
CA GLN A 592 4.31 30.23 -11.43
C GLN A 592 3.78 29.43 -12.62
N GLY A 593 3.46 28.15 -12.38
CA GLY A 593 2.97 27.26 -13.43
C GLY A 593 4.04 26.69 -14.36
N SER A 594 5.33 26.83 -14.03
CA SER A 594 6.46 26.22 -14.75
C SER A 594 6.58 24.69 -14.59
N GLY A 595 5.80 24.10 -13.68
CA GLY A 595 5.75 22.65 -13.46
C GLY A 595 6.50 22.14 -12.24
N LYS A 596 6.99 23.03 -11.37
CA LYS A 596 7.78 22.68 -10.17
C LYS A 596 7.05 21.68 -9.25
N ASN A 597 5.86 22.06 -8.78
CA ASN A 597 5.05 21.19 -7.93
C ASN A 597 4.57 19.95 -8.68
N LEU A 598 4.28 20.08 -9.98
CA LEU A 598 3.85 18.95 -10.80
C LEU A 598 4.95 17.88 -10.91
N PHE A 599 6.20 18.30 -11.08
CA PHE A 599 7.37 17.41 -11.09
C PHE A 599 7.53 16.69 -9.76
N PHE A 600 7.39 17.40 -8.64
CA PHE A 600 7.49 16.75 -7.33
C PHE A 600 6.35 15.77 -7.07
N GLU A 601 5.11 16.15 -7.34
CA GLU A 601 3.92 15.34 -7.04
C GLU A 601 3.73 14.15 -7.99
N VAL A 602 4.07 14.29 -9.27
CA VAL A 602 3.81 13.26 -10.29
C VAL A 602 5.04 12.40 -10.58
N ILE A 603 6.26 12.89 -10.32
CA ILE A 603 7.50 12.17 -10.59
C ILE A 603 8.23 11.80 -9.30
N ILE A 604 8.67 12.78 -8.51
CA ILE A 604 9.49 12.50 -7.31
C ILE A 604 8.72 11.68 -6.27
N ARG A 605 7.52 12.10 -5.90
CA ARG A 605 6.70 11.44 -4.88
C ARG A 605 6.36 9.98 -5.26
N PRO A 606 5.91 9.65 -6.48
CA PRO A 606 5.67 8.25 -6.86
C PRO A 606 6.94 7.40 -6.99
N LEU A 607 8.06 7.97 -7.44
CA LEU A 607 9.33 7.24 -7.53
C LEU A 607 9.92 6.93 -6.15
N PHE A 608 9.88 7.90 -5.24
CA PHE A 608 10.54 7.81 -3.93
C PHE A 608 9.61 7.39 -2.79
N GLY A 609 8.30 7.46 -2.97
CA GLY A 609 7.28 7.04 -2.02
C GLY A 609 6.73 8.19 -1.17
N GLU A 610 5.41 8.21 -0.96
CA GLU A 610 4.70 9.30 -0.28
C GLU A 610 5.25 9.61 1.12
N LYS A 611 5.57 8.57 1.91
CA LYS A 611 6.10 8.75 3.28
C LYS A 611 7.55 9.24 3.32
N GLN A 612 8.28 9.05 2.22
CA GLN A 612 9.70 9.33 2.07
C GLN A 612 9.96 10.68 1.40
N THR A 613 8.92 11.35 0.95
CA THR A 613 8.98 12.66 0.30
C THR A 613 8.13 13.66 1.06
N MET A 614 8.52 14.94 1.04
CA MET A 614 7.73 15.97 1.70
C MET A 614 7.83 17.31 0.99
N VAL A 615 6.72 18.05 0.94
CA VAL A 615 6.71 19.48 0.61
C VAL A 615 6.56 20.27 1.90
N VAL A 616 7.35 21.32 2.06
CA VAL A 616 7.41 22.15 3.26
C VAL A 616 7.27 23.62 2.86
N ASP A 617 6.27 24.27 3.43
CA ASP A 617 6.03 25.70 3.26
C ASP A 617 6.75 26.51 4.36
N ASP A 618 6.87 27.83 4.18
CA ASP A 618 7.70 28.71 5.01
C ASP A 618 7.35 28.68 6.51
N ASP A 619 6.06 28.70 6.88
CA ASP A 619 5.59 28.65 8.27
C ASP A 619 6.17 27.45 9.04
N ARG A 620 6.24 26.29 8.37
CA ARG A 620 6.72 25.05 8.98
C ARG A 620 8.24 25.03 9.10
N LEU A 621 8.94 25.73 8.21
CA LEU A 621 10.39 25.91 8.27
C LEU A 621 10.80 26.88 9.39
N GLN A 622 10.00 27.92 9.63
CA GLN A 622 10.24 28.88 10.72
C GLN A 622 10.05 28.25 12.11
N SER A 623 9.10 27.32 12.23
CA SER A 623 8.83 26.55 13.47
C SER A 623 10.08 25.93 14.10
N ASP A 624 10.09 25.84 15.43
CA ASP A 624 11.11 25.10 16.20
C ASP A 624 10.92 23.57 16.13
N TYR A 625 9.78 23.11 15.63
CA TYR A 625 9.49 21.68 15.43
C TYR A 625 9.88 21.25 14.02
N ASN A 626 10.88 20.35 13.93
CA ASN A 626 11.49 19.93 12.67
C ASN A 626 11.35 18.42 12.39
N GLY A 627 10.42 17.74 13.09
CA GLY A 627 10.15 16.31 12.90
C GLY A 627 9.80 15.90 11.47
N PHE A 628 9.39 16.84 10.62
CA PHE A 628 9.09 16.64 9.20
C PHE A 628 10.28 16.08 8.39
N ILE A 629 11.51 16.26 8.90
CA ILE A 629 12.75 15.80 8.25
C ILE A 629 12.95 14.29 8.38
N THR A 630 12.41 13.69 9.45
CA THR A 630 12.65 12.28 9.76
C THR A 630 12.11 11.34 8.68
N ASN A 631 12.89 10.30 8.38
CA ASN A 631 12.55 9.23 7.45
C ASN A 631 12.20 9.75 6.05
N LYS A 632 12.92 10.80 5.58
CA LYS A 632 12.75 11.39 4.25
C LYS A 632 14.00 11.15 3.40
N LEU A 633 13.76 10.82 2.13
CA LEU A 633 14.75 10.84 1.06
C LEU A 633 14.72 12.16 0.29
N PHE A 634 13.56 12.82 0.24
CA PHE A 634 13.38 14.09 -0.48
C PHE A 634 12.53 15.08 0.29
N ILE A 635 12.97 16.34 0.31
CA ILE A 635 12.22 17.48 0.84
C ILE A 635 12.24 18.59 -0.22
N ALA A 636 11.06 19.05 -0.62
CA ALA A 636 10.88 20.24 -1.43
C ALA A 636 10.40 21.40 -0.56
N PHE A 637 11.11 22.53 -0.61
CA PHE A 637 10.68 23.75 0.05
C PHE A 637 9.97 24.67 -0.95
N ASN A 638 8.73 25.06 -0.64
CA ASN A 638 7.96 26.02 -1.43
C ASN A 638 8.06 27.41 -0.82
N GLU A 639 8.29 28.42 -1.66
CA GLU A 639 8.13 29.84 -1.30
C GLU A 639 8.89 30.24 -0.02
N VAL A 640 10.13 29.79 0.11
CA VAL A 640 11.02 30.25 1.19
C VAL A 640 11.34 31.73 0.96
N GLY A 641 10.55 32.61 1.57
CA GLY A 641 10.81 34.06 1.54
C GLY A 641 9.58 34.94 1.75
N ASN A 642 9.40 35.46 2.97
CA ASN A 642 9.40 36.89 3.27
C ASN A 642 9.29 37.11 4.78
N ASP A 643 10.35 37.61 5.42
CA ASP A 643 10.26 38.55 6.55
C ASP A 643 11.66 39.02 6.99
N SER A 644 11.69 39.99 7.90
CA SER A 644 12.82 40.78 8.45
C SER A 644 14.23 40.14 8.50
N SER A 645 15.28 40.97 8.53
CA SER A 645 16.69 40.54 8.46
C SER A 645 17.13 39.50 9.50
N ASP A 646 16.47 39.43 10.67
CA ASP A 646 16.82 38.50 11.74
C ASP A 646 16.15 37.12 11.60
N SER A 647 14.90 37.02 11.11
CA SER A 647 14.24 35.72 10.87
C SER A 647 14.94 34.94 9.75
N ARG A 648 15.46 35.63 8.72
CA ARG A 648 16.26 35.03 7.63
C ARG A 648 17.54 34.35 8.11
N ARG A 649 18.19 34.85 9.17
CA ARG A 649 19.45 34.25 9.69
C ARG A 649 19.22 32.90 10.36
N GLY A 650 18.16 32.78 11.16
CA GLY A 650 17.77 31.52 11.80
C GLY A 650 17.41 30.44 10.79
N VAL A 651 16.56 30.79 9.81
CA VAL A 651 16.17 29.89 8.71
C VAL A 651 17.38 29.47 7.87
N LYS A 652 18.29 30.39 7.56
CA LYS A 652 19.54 30.07 6.84
C LYS A 652 20.35 28.98 7.56
N SER A 653 20.53 29.10 8.88
CA SER A 653 21.29 28.10 9.64
C SER A 653 20.59 26.73 9.64
N LYS A 654 19.25 26.71 9.79
CA LYS A 654 18.45 25.48 9.68
C LYS A 654 18.60 24.82 8.32
N LEU A 655 18.45 25.57 7.22
CA LEU A 655 18.60 25.04 5.85
C LEU A 655 19.98 24.48 5.57
N LYS A 656 21.04 25.18 6.02
CA LYS A 656 22.41 24.66 5.92
C LYS A 656 22.53 23.30 6.59
N ALA A 657 22.03 23.18 7.82
CA ALA A 657 22.07 21.93 8.56
C ALA A 657 21.31 20.80 7.84
N ILE A 658 20.11 21.11 7.33
CA ILE A 658 19.28 20.14 6.58
C ILE A 658 20.00 19.66 5.32
N ILE A 659 20.71 20.53 4.61
CA ILE A 659 21.39 20.16 3.36
C ILE A 659 22.68 19.38 3.61
N THR A 660 23.51 19.77 4.59
CA THR A 660 24.89 19.23 4.67
C THR A 660 25.12 18.19 5.78
N GLU A 661 24.38 18.25 6.88
CA GLU A 661 24.66 17.40 8.04
C GLU A 661 24.10 16.00 7.83
N GLN A 662 24.90 14.97 8.15
CA GLN A 662 24.47 13.56 8.11
C GLN A 662 23.56 13.18 9.28
N LYS A 663 23.59 13.95 10.37
CA LYS A 663 22.72 13.80 11.53
C LYS A 663 22.13 15.14 11.93
N ILE A 664 20.89 15.12 12.41
CA ILE A 664 20.18 16.32 12.81
C ILE A 664 19.42 16.08 14.12
N LEU A 665 19.39 17.12 14.97
CA LEU A 665 18.57 17.11 16.18
C LEU A 665 17.11 17.33 15.81
N ILE A 666 16.27 16.39 16.23
CA ILE A 666 14.83 16.37 15.98
C ILE A 666 14.08 16.83 17.22
N ASN A 667 13.31 17.91 17.06
CA ASN A 667 12.37 18.42 18.02
C ASN A 667 10.93 18.17 17.52
N GLN A 668 10.18 17.36 18.26
CA GLN A 668 8.80 16.99 17.96
C GLN A 668 7.90 17.32 19.14
N LYS A 669 6.64 17.67 18.86
CA LYS A 669 5.68 17.95 19.94
C LYS A 669 5.50 16.70 20.81
N TYR A 670 5.58 16.88 22.12
CA TYR A 670 5.35 15.84 23.14
C TYR A 670 6.39 14.71 23.19
N ILE A 671 7.54 14.86 22.53
CA ILE A 671 8.64 13.89 22.54
C ILE A 671 9.93 14.63 22.91
N ASN A 672 10.81 13.99 23.69
CA ASN A 672 12.12 14.54 24.00
C ASN A 672 12.97 14.69 22.74
N THR A 673 13.74 15.77 22.64
CA THR A 673 14.67 15.98 21.52
C THR A 673 15.66 14.82 21.39
N TYR A 674 15.86 14.33 20.16
CA TYR A 674 16.76 13.22 19.87
C TYR A 674 17.56 13.46 18.59
N GLU A 675 18.69 12.78 18.43
CA GLU A 675 19.48 12.81 17.19
C GLU A 675 18.97 11.75 16.21
N ALA A 676 18.79 12.12 14.94
CA ALA A 676 18.37 11.21 13.88
C ALA A 676 19.27 11.34 12.65
N ASP A 677 19.39 10.25 11.87
CA ASP A 677 20.07 10.27 10.59
C ASP A 677 19.29 11.14 9.59
N ASN A 678 20.02 12.00 8.89
CA ASN A 678 19.49 12.85 7.84
C ASN A 678 19.83 12.21 6.49
N LEU A 679 18.82 11.72 5.80
CA LEU A 679 18.93 11.16 4.44
C LEU A 679 18.22 12.02 3.38
N ALA A 680 17.73 13.20 3.79
CA ALA A 680 16.89 14.02 2.94
C ALA A 680 17.73 14.83 1.94
N ASN A 681 17.39 14.67 0.67
CA ASN A 681 17.87 15.48 -0.44
C ASN A 681 16.90 16.64 -0.69
N VAL A 682 17.42 17.82 -1.02
CA VAL A 682 16.64 19.06 -0.95
C VAL A 682 16.43 19.68 -2.33
N MET A 683 15.19 20.07 -2.60
CA MET A 683 14.80 20.93 -3.71
C MET A 683 14.11 22.20 -3.19
N PHE A 684 14.25 23.31 -3.90
CA PHE A 684 13.53 24.55 -3.63
C PHE A 684 12.72 24.95 -4.86
N PHE A 685 11.45 25.28 -4.65
CA PHE A 685 10.56 25.78 -5.67
C PHE A 685 10.10 27.19 -5.29
N THR A 686 10.53 28.17 -6.07
CA THR A 686 10.35 29.57 -5.70
C THR A 686 10.14 30.47 -6.92
N ASN A 687 9.31 31.48 -6.76
CA ASN A 687 9.16 32.55 -7.73
C ASN A 687 9.86 33.84 -7.27
N GLU A 688 10.44 33.83 -6.06
CA GLU A 688 11.15 34.97 -5.48
C GLU A 688 12.44 35.27 -6.23
N ILE A 689 12.78 36.55 -6.29
CA ILE A 689 14.03 37.02 -6.91
C ILE A 689 15.23 36.53 -6.10
N LEU A 690 15.12 36.53 -4.76
CA LEU A 690 16.17 36.11 -3.84
C LEU A 690 15.66 35.01 -2.90
N PRO A 691 15.66 33.73 -3.35
CA PRO A 691 15.09 32.63 -2.57
C PRO A 691 16.00 32.11 -1.46
N VAL A 692 17.32 32.22 -1.62
CA VAL A 692 18.32 31.79 -0.65
C VAL A 692 19.47 32.78 -0.61
N LEU A 693 20.03 33.01 0.58
CA LEU A 693 21.21 33.86 0.75
C LEU A 693 22.50 33.06 0.53
N LEU A 694 23.18 33.32 -0.58
CA LEU A 694 24.44 32.67 -0.91
C LEU A 694 25.64 33.38 -0.29
N GLU A 695 26.65 32.60 0.09
CA GLU A 695 27.93 33.09 0.58
C GLU A 695 28.98 33.01 -0.54
N GLU A 696 30.06 33.79 -0.40
CA GLU A 696 31.23 33.66 -1.28
C GLU A 696 31.80 32.24 -1.12
N GLY A 697 31.89 31.51 -2.23
CA GLY A 697 32.29 30.09 -2.22
C GLY A 697 31.19 29.09 -1.86
N ASP A 698 29.90 29.44 -1.99
CA ASP A 698 28.81 28.49 -1.73
C ASP A 698 28.91 27.22 -2.59
N ARG A 699 28.97 26.08 -1.90
CA ARG A 699 29.07 24.72 -2.45
C ARG A 699 27.79 23.88 -2.28
N ARG A 700 26.65 24.52 -1.97
CA ARG A 700 25.42 23.81 -1.59
C ARG A 700 24.31 23.96 -2.61
N TYR A 701 24.20 25.10 -3.28
CA TYR A 701 23.04 25.40 -4.11
C TYR A 701 23.37 25.36 -5.61
N ASN A 702 22.63 24.54 -6.34
CA ASN A 702 22.47 24.57 -7.79
C ASN A 702 21.31 25.50 -8.13
N ILE A 703 21.55 26.63 -8.80
CA ILE A 703 20.51 27.60 -9.14
C ILE A 703 20.08 27.41 -10.60
N ILE A 704 18.81 27.11 -10.82
CA ILE A 704 18.24 26.82 -12.14
C ILE A 704 17.14 27.82 -12.46
N GLU A 705 17.24 28.48 -13.62
CA GLU A 705 16.18 29.33 -14.15
C GLU A 705 15.25 28.53 -15.06
N THR A 706 13.98 28.41 -14.66
CA THR A 706 12.98 27.64 -15.41
C THR A 706 12.54 28.37 -16.69
N GLY A 707 12.16 27.64 -17.75
CA GLY A 707 11.84 28.23 -19.06
C GLY A 707 10.51 29.01 -19.15
N GLY A 708 9.63 28.88 -18.16
CA GLY A 708 8.35 29.59 -18.06
C GLY A 708 7.13 28.68 -17.92
N PRO A 709 5.89 29.24 -18.04
CA PRO A 709 4.67 28.49 -17.77
C PRO A 709 4.43 27.31 -18.71
N LEU A 710 4.08 26.15 -18.16
CA LEU A 710 3.78 24.90 -18.89
C LEU A 710 2.70 25.05 -19.96
N LYS A 711 1.78 26.01 -19.81
CA LYS A 711 0.73 26.31 -20.81
C LYS A 711 1.30 26.71 -22.18
N ARG A 712 2.60 27.03 -22.27
CA ARG A 712 3.30 27.26 -23.55
C ARG A 712 3.57 25.97 -24.32
N LEU A 713 3.62 24.82 -23.65
CA LEU A 713 3.78 23.53 -24.31
C LEU A 713 2.44 23.13 -24.96
N ASN A 714 2.45 22.94 -26.28
CA ASN A 714 1.24 22.54 -27.03
C ASN A 714 0.62 21.25 -26.49
N SER A 715 1.44 20.29 -26.08
CA SER A 715 1.03 19.03 -25.48
C SER A 715 0.26 19.21 -24.17
N PHE A 716 0.72 20.11 -23.30
CA PHE A 716 0.04 20.42 -22.04
C PHE A 716 -1.20 21.29 -22.26
N LYS A 717 -1.12 22.27 -23.17
CA LYS A 717 -2.22 23.19 -23.48
C LYS A 717 -3.44 22.47 -24.06
N ALA A 718 -3.23 21.47 -24.91
CA ALA A 718 -4.31 20.72 -25.56
C ALA A 718 -5.13 19.92 -24.55
N ASN A 719 -4.47 19.17 -23.67
CA ASN A 719 -5.15 18.36 -22.66
C ASN A 719 -4.27 18.14 -21.40
N PRO A 720 -4.37 19.01 -20.37
CA PRO A 720 -3.55 18.91 -19.16
C PRO A 720 -3.71 17.59 -18.41
N ASN A 721 -4.93 17.04 -18.34
CA ASN A 721 -5.21 15.81 -17.59
C ASN A 721 -4.61 14.59 -18.29
N GLU A 722 -4.72 14.52 -19.61
CA GLU A 722 -4.07 13.47 -20.40
C GLU A 722 -2.55 13.56 -20.32
N PHE A 723 -1.97 14.76 -20.36
CA PHE A 723 -0.54 14.96 -20.16
C PHE A 723 -0.07 14.39 -18.80
N ILE A 724 -0.83 14.62 -17.73
CA ILE A 724 -0.52 14.08 -16.39
C ILE A 724 -0.68 12.55 -16.34
N ASN A 725 -1.75 12.02 -16.93
CA ASN A 725 -1.97 10.57 -16.97
C ASN A 725 -0.92 9.84 -17.80
N ASP A 726 -0.45 10.43 -18.90
CA ASP A 726 0.63 9.90 -19.71
C ASP A 726 1.95 9.89 -18.93
N MET A 727 2.28 10.96 -18.19
CA MET A 727 3.45 10.96 -17.30
C MET A 727 3.39 9.80 -16.28
N LYS A 728 2.23 9.54 -15.67
CA LYS A 728 2.06 8.41 -14.74
C LYS A 728 2.36 7.05 -15.39
N LYS A 729 2.00 6.88 -16.68
CA LYS A 729 2.32 5.67 -17.46
C LYS A 729 3.81 5.58 -17.79
N GLU A 730 4.47 6.70 -18.03
CA GLU A 730 5.91 6.78 -18.35
C GLU A 730 6.82 6.50 -17.14
N LEU A 731 6.33 6.60 -15.91
CA LEU A 731 7.13 6.43 -14.68
C LEU A 731 7.95 5.15 -14.64
N SER A 732 7.43 4.03 -15.16
CA SER A 732 8.16 2.77 -15.19
C SER A 732 9.40 2.84 -16.10
N ASN A 733 9.26 3.48 -17.27
CA ASN A 733 10.37 3.69 -18.19
C ASN A 733 11.35 4.71 -17.62
N PHE A 734 10.86 5.76 -16.96
CA PHE A 734 11.71 6.77 -16.34
C PHE A 734 12.51 6.20 -15.15
N ALA A 735 11.90 5.36 -14.32
CA ALA A 735 12.61 4.63 -13.27
C ALA A 735 13.71 3.72 -13.84
N GLN A 736 13.42 3.02 -14.93
CA GLN A 736 14.43 2.21 -15.61
C GLN A 736 15.54 3.08 -16.23
N PHE A 737 15.22 4.25 -16.78
CA PHE A 737 16.22 5.21 -17.23
C PHE A 737 17.17 5.60 -16.09
N LEU A 738 16.64 5.91 -14.89
CA LEU A 738 17.45 6.26 -13.72
C LEU A 738 18.32 5.09 -13.24
N HIS A 739 17.81 3.86 -13.22
CA HIS A 739 18.58 2.65 -12.86
C HIS A 739 19.76 2.41 -13.79
N ASN A 740 19.61 2.71 -15.08
CA ASN A 740 20.64 2.48 -16.10
C ASN A 740 21.48 3.73 -16.40
N TYR A 741 21.23 4.83 -15.69
CA TYR A 741 21.97 6.08 -15.89
C TYR A 741 23.43 5.87 -15.49
N LYS A 742 24.37 6.32 -16.34
CA LYS A 742 25.80 6.25 -16.04
C LYS A 742 26.16 7.38 -15.08
N ILE A 743 26.15 7.06 -13.79
CA ILE A 743 26.39 8.04 -12.74
C ILE A 743 27.88 8.40 -12.66
N ASP A 744 28.14 9.71 -12.65
CA ASP A 744 29.42 10.33 -12.34
C ASP A 744 29.40 10.78 -10.87
N GLU A 745 29.92 9.92 -9.97
CA GLU A 745 29.93 10.16 -8.52
C GLU A 745 30.76 11.40 -8.15
N GLN A 746 31.73 11.81 -8.97
CA GLN A 746 32.57 12.99 -8.70
C GLN A 746 31.79 14.31 -8.80
N LYS A 747 30.68 14.32 -9.56
CA LYS A 747 29.87 15.52 -9.78
C LYS A 747 28.69 15.68 -8.82
N ILE A 748 28.41 14.71 -7.94
CA ILE A 748 27.21 14.71 -7.10
C ILE A 748 27.20 15.85 -6.07
N ASP A 749 28.35 16.10 -5.45
CA ASP A 749 28.53 17.16 -4.45
C ASP A 749 29.13 18.45 -5.05
N ILE A 750 29.21 18.54 -6.38
CA ILE A 750 29.67 19.73 -7.10
C ILE A 750 28.45 20.56 -7.47
N VAL A 751 28.58 21.88 -7.32
CA VAL A 751 27.55 22.84 -7.73
C VAL A 751 27.83 23.41 -9.11
N ILE A 752 26.77 23.66 -9.87
CA ILE A 752 26.80 24.36 -11.14
C ILE A 752 27.15 25.83 -10.87
N GLU A 753 28.13 26.34 -11.59
CA GLU A 753 28.45 27.77 -11.66
C GLU A 753 27.91 28.30 -12.99
N ASN A 754 26.78 29.00 -12.92
CA ASN A 754 26.07 29.60 -14.05
C ASN A 754 25.68 31.05 -13.71
N GLN A 755 25.20 31.78 -14.73
CA GLN A 755 24.79 33.17 -14.57
C GLN A 755 23.73 33.34 -13.48
N ALA A 756 22.73 32.44 -13.42
CA ALA A 756 21.67 32.52 -12.40
C ALA A 756 22.23 32.45 -10.97
N LYS A 757 23.26 31.62 -10.73
CA LYS A 757 23.92 31.56 -9.42
C LYS A 757 24.76 32.79 -9.13
N GLU A 758 25.43 33.35 -10.12
CA GLU A 758 26.17 34.62 -9.99
C GLU A 758 25.23 35.77 -9.64
N ASP A 759 24.08 35.86 -10.29
CA ASP A 759 23.06 36.87 -10.03
C ASP A 759 22.56 36.79 -8.57
N ILE A 760 22.28 35.58 -8.07
CA ILE A 760 21.88 35.38 -6.66
C ILE A 760 23.03 35.71 -5.70
N LYS A 761 24.29 35.37 -6.04
CA LYS A 761 25.46 35.74 -5.24
C LYS A 761 25.57 37.26 -5.13
N GLU A 762 25.38 38.00 -6.22
CA GLU A 762 25.38 39.46 -6.23
C GLU A 762 24.24 40.03 -5.39
N LEU A 763 23.01 39.54 -5.57
CA LEU A 763 21.84 39.97 -4.81
C LEU A 763 21.92 39.64 -3.31
N SER A 764 22.68 38.60 -2.95
CA SER A 764 22.92 38.20 -1.56
C SER A 764 23.94 39.10 -0.85
N MET A 765 24.73 39.90 -1.59
CA MET A 765 25.73 40.77 -0.99
C MET A 765 25.07 41.89 -0.20
N ASN A 766 25.52 42.11 1.03
CA ASN A 766 25.16 43.34 1.72
C ASN A 766 25.87 44.54 1.08
N LYS A 767 25.35 45.76 1.32
CA LYS A 767 25.90 47.01 0.77
C LYS A 767 27.41 47.19 0.94
N TYR A 768 27.98 46.80 2.08
CA TYR A 768 29.43 46.92 2.34
C TYR A 768 30.24 45.94 1.52
N GLN A 769 29.76 44.70 1.42
CA GLN A 769 30.37 43.66 0.61
C GLN A 769 30.33 44.04 -0.87
N LYS A 770 29.17 44.49 -1.39
CA LYS A 770 29.01 44.93 -2.78
C LYS A 770 30.01 46.04 -3.12
N PHE A 771 30.09 47.06 -2.27
CA PHE A 771 31.04 48.15 -2.43
C PHE A 771 32.51 47.67 -2.40
N ALA A 772 32.87 46.78 -1.47
CA ALA A 772 34.22 46.23 -1.38
C ALA A 772 34.60 45.38 -2.59
N THR A 773 33.68 44.58 -3.11
CA THR A 773 33.88 43.75 -4.31
C THR A 773 34.13 44.62 -5.54
N ARG A 774 33.31 45.66 -5.75
CA ARG A 774 33.45 46.58 -6.90
C ARG A 774 34.72 47.43 -6.83
N LEU A 775 35.13 47.86 -5.62
CA LEU A 775 36.45 48.47 -5.42
C LEU A 775 37.58 47.53 -5.80
N LYS A 776 37.53 46.27 -5.33
CA LYS A 776 38.55 45.25 -5.63
C LYS A 776 38.67 44.93 -7.12
N ALA A 777 37.52 44.85 -7.80
CA ALA A 777 37.45 44.62 -9.24
C ALA A 777 37.93 45.81 -10.07
N GLY A 778 38.02 47.01 -9.49
CA GLY A 778 38.31 48.24 -10.23
C GLY A 778 37.21 48.61 -11.21
N ASP A 779 35.96 48.26 -10.89
CA ASP A 779 34.79 48.34 -11.77
C ASP A 779 34.26 49.78 -11.87
N LEU A 780 34.92 50.59 -12.69
CA LEU A 780 34.60 52.01 -12.85
C LEU A 780 33.22 52.24 -13.49
N GLU A 781 32.79 51.36 -14.39
CA GLU A 781 31.47 51.44 -15.04
C GLU A 781 30.36 51.29 -14.01
N TRP A 782 30.47 50.30 -13.10
CA TRP A 782 29.49 50.16 -12.02
C TRP A 782 29.39 51.41 -11.13
N PHE A 783 30.52 52.04 -10.81
CA PHE A 783 30.49 53.27 -10.02
C PHE A 783 29.83 54.41 -10.79
N ASP A 784 30.12 54.56 -12.08
CA ASP A 784 29.50 55.61 -12.91
C ASP A 784 27.97 55.38 -13.03
N ASP A 785 27.53 54.14 -13.29
CA ASP A 785 26.12 53.78 -13.39
C ASP A 785 25.35 53.99 -12.08
N ASN A 786 26.02 53.80 -10.93
CA ASN A 786 25.40 53.98 -9.61
C ASN A 786 25.61 55.39 -9.03
N MET A 787 26.29 56.28 -9.76
CA MET A 787 26.54 57.66 -9.36
C MET A 787 25.97 58.67 -10.37
N GLU A 788 24.80 58.39 -10.95
CA GLU A 788 24.15 59.11 -12.08
C GLU A 788 24.27 60.65 -12.12
N VAL A 789 24.35 61.34 -10.98
CA VAL A 789 24.44 62.82 -10.88
C VAL A 789 25.84 63.34 -10.50
N LYS A 790 26.75 62.48 -10.03
CA LYS A 790 28.06 62.84 -9.48
C LYS A 790 29.15 61.95 -10.07
N GLN A 791 29.98 62.47 -10.97
CA GLN A 791 31.05 61.68 -11.57
C GLN A 791 32.19 61.39 -10.58
N LEU A 792 32.77 60.18 -10.68
CA LEU A 792 34.05 59.88 -10.06
C LEU A 792 35.12 60.83 -10.61
N THR A 793 35.84 61.53 -9.71
CA THR A 793 36.97 62.38 -10.08
C THR A 793 38.07 61.56 -10.76
N GLU A 794 38.87 62.19 -11.64
CA GLU A 794 40.01 61.51 -12.28
C GLU A 794 40.99 60.91 -11.26
N ILE A 795 41.19 61.62 -10.14
CA ILE A 795 42.02 61.16 -9.02
C ILE A 795 41.44 59.87 -8.40
N ASN A 796 40.13 59.79 -8.20
CA ASN A 796 39.48 58.60 -7.68
C ASN A 796 39.58 57.42 -8.67
N ARG A 797 39.42 57.69 -9.98
CA ARG A 797 39.57 56.67 -11.04
C ARG A 797 40.99 56.08 -11.07
N VAL A 798 42.02 56.93 -11.02
CA VAL A 798 43.43 56.51 -10.95
C VAL A 798 43.69 55.73 -9.67
N ASN A 799 43.24 56.24 -8.52
CA ASN A 799 43.44 55.59 -7.24
C ASN A 799 42.82 54.19 -7.21
N ILE A 800 41.57 54.02 -7.66
CA ILE A 800 40.89 52.72 -7.68
C ILE A 800 41.66 51.71 -8.54
N LYS A 801 42.15 52.13 -9.72
CA LYS A 801 43.00 51.29 -10.58
C LYS A 801 44.33 50.91 -9.91
N GLU A 802 44.90 51.81 -9.11
CA GLU A 802 46.09 51.57 -8.28
C GLU A 802 45.78 50.83 -6.96
N LYS A 803 44.58 50.25 -6.83
CA LYS A 803 44.11 49.49 -5.66
C LYS A 803 44.15 50.28 -4.35
N LYS A 804 43.85 51.59 -4.42
CA LYS A 804 43.76 52.49 -3.27
C LYS A 804 42.58 53.47 -3.41
N ILE A 805 42.08 54.03 -2.32
CA ILE A 805 41.13 55.17 -2.36
C ILE A 805 41.21 55.94 -1.05
N GLU A 806 41.10 57.27 -1.08
CA GLU A 806 41.07 58.05 0.16
C GLU A 806 39.83 57.66 0.98
N LYS A 807 40.00 57.49 2.30
CA LYS A 807 38.92 57.03 3.17
C LYS A 807 37.68 57.93 3.15
N ARG A 808 37.87 59.26 3.09
CA ARG A 808 36.77 60.23 3.08
C ARG A 808 36.01 60.19 1.76
N GLU A 809 36.74 60.09 0.65
CA GLU A 809 36.16 59.90 -0.69
C GLU A 809 35.38 58.59 -0.76
N ALA A 810 35.94 57.48 -0.27
CA ALA A 810 35.25 56.20 -0.23
C ALA A 810 33.97 56.24 0.62
N LEU A 811 33.96 56.98 1.74
CA LEU A 811 32.75 57.17 2.54
C LEU A 811 31.69 57.97 1.78
N SER A 812 32.10 59.07 1.14
CA SER A 812 31.22 59.92 0.32
C SER A 812 30.56 59.12 -0.79
N ILE A 813 31.35 58.34 -1.54
CA ILE A 813 30.87 57.46 -2.61
C ILE A 813 29.93 56.38 -2.05
N PHE A 814 30.33 55.72 -0.95
CA PHE A 814 29.51 54.67 -0.32
C PHE A 814 28.14 55.19 0.11
N CYS A 815 28.10 56.32 0.83
CA CYS A 815 26.87 56.90 1.33
C CYS A 815 25.95 57.33 0.18
N TYR A 816 26.53 57.87 -0.90
CA TYR A 816 25.78 58.27 -2.09
C TYR A 816 25.13 57.06 -2.78
N ILE A 817 25.92 56.04 -3.13
CA ILE A 817 25.43 54.85 -3.86
C ILE A 817 24.35 54.10 -3.08
N ASN A 818 24.48 54.02 -1.75
CA ASN A 818 23.59 53.23 -0.91
C ASN A 818 22.48 54.06 -0.25
N ASN A 819 22.41 55.37 -0.55
CA ASN A 819 21.54 56.33 0.12
C ASN A 819 21.57 56.21 1.67
N ASP A 820 22.75 55.98 2.23
CA ASP A 820 22.97 55.71 3.67
C ASP A 820 23.93 56.75 4.27
N TYR A 821 23.39 57.95 4.52
CA TYR A 821 24.14 59.04 5.15
C TYR A 821 24.35 58.85 6.66
N SER A 822 23.81 57.77 7.25
CA SER A 822 24.07 57.41 8.65
C SER A 822 25.39 56.67 8.84
N CYS A 823 26.01 56.19 7.76
CA CYS A 823 27.26 55.45 7.83
C CYS A 823 28.42 56.37 8.25
N THR A 824 29.13 55.98 9.32
CA THR A 824 30.33 56.69 9.78
C THR A 824 31.60 56.09 9.18
N LEU A 825 32.67 56.89 9.12
CA LEU A 825 33.98 56.42 8.67
C LEU A 825 34.48 55.21 9.47
N THR A 826 34.22 55.20 10.78
CA THR A 826 34.55 54.10 11.69
C THR A 826 33.80 52.84 11.31
N LYS A 827 32.48 52.95 11.08
CA LYS A 827 31.65 51.81 10.68
C LYS A 827 32.07 51.26 9.32
N LEU A 828 32.28 52.13 8.34
CA LEU A 828 32.74 51.73 7.01
C LEU A 828 34.12 51.05 7.08
N THR A 829 35.09 51.62 7.83
CA THR A 829 36.40 50.99 8.04
C THR A 829 36.26 49.59 8.66
N GLN A 830 35.40 49.43 9.67
CA GLN A 830 35.19 48.14 10.34
C GLN A 830 34.64 47.10 9.38
N MET A 831 33.65 47.46 8.55
CA MET A 831 33.03 46.54 7.60
C MET A 831 33.96 46.21 6.42
N LEU A 832 34.63 47.21 5.82
CA LEU A 832 35.52 46.98 4.67
C LEU A 832 36.75 46.11 5.03
N LYS A 833 37.23 46.17 6.28
CA LYS A 833 38.26 45.26 6.78
C LYS A 833 37.85 43.79 6.72
N GLN A 834 36.56 43.48 6.98
CA GLN A 834 36.05 42.11 6.90
C GLN A 834 36.13 41.55 5.47
N TYR A 835 36.19 42.44 4.48
CA TYR A 835 36.28 42.09 3.06
C TYR A 835 37.68 42.34 2.49
N GLY A 836 38.73 42.40 3.30
CA GLY A 836 40.12 42.46 2.82
C GLY A 836 40.61 43.84 2.37
N ILE A 837 39.85 44.91 2.61
CA ILE A 837 40.28 46.28 2.35
C ILE A 837 40.86 46.88 3.64
N GLN A 838 42.15 47.19 3.63
CA GLN A 838 42.88 47.64 4.82
C GLN A 838 43.12 49.14 4.82
N PRO A 839 43.03 49.82 5.98
CA PRO A 839 43.42 51.21 6.08
C PRO A 839 44.94 51.37 6.14
N LYS A 840 45.52 52.23 5.29
CA LYS A 840 46.94 52.58 5.30
C LYS A 840 47.11 54.10 5.45
N ARG A 841 48.00 54.52 6.35
CA ARG A 841 48.42 55.93 6.46
C ARG A 841 49.56 56.18 5.49
N VAL A 842 49.47 57.26 4.72
CA VAL A 842 50.54 57.70 3.81
C VAL A 842 50.89 59.13 4.18
N ARG A 843 52.16 59.38 4.52
CA ARG A 843 52.68 60.74 4.72
C ARG A 843 52.93 61.37 3.36
N THR A 844 52.25 62.48 3.06
CA THR A 844 52.53 63.30 1.88
C THR A 844 53.58 64.36 2.22
N GLN A 845 54.23 64.92 1.19
CA GLN A 845 55.28 65.94 1.34
C GLN A 845 54.78 67.23 2.04
N ASP A 846 53.46 67.47 2.05
CA ASP A 846 52.82 68.66 2.63
C ASP A 846 52.28 68.47 4.08
N SER A 847 52.79 67.50 4.83
CA SER A 847 52.49 67.33 6.28
C SER A 847 51.01 67.05 6.65
N LYS A 848 50.16 66.63 5.70
CA LYS A 848 48.80 66.15 6.00
C LYS A 848 48.76 64.62 5.95
N ASP A 849 48.45 63.97 7.07
CA ASP A 849 48.26 62.52 7.14
C ASP A 849 46.99 62.11 6.37
N VAL A 850 47.14 61.77 5.08
CA VAL A 850 46.04 61.25 4.27
C VAL A 850 45.88 59.75 4.54
N GLN A 851 44.66 59.33 4.83
CA GLN A 851 44.34 57.92 5.09
C GLN A 851 43.69 57.30 3.86
N TYR A 852 44.29 56.23 3.38
CA TYR A 852 43.77 55.45 2.26
C TYR A 852 43.18 54.13 2.76
N TYR A 853 42.19 53.63 2.03
CA TYR A 853 41.90 52.21 1.94
C TYR A 853 42.76 51.61 0.83
N VAL A 854 43.35 50.45 1.07
CA VAL A 854 44.18 49.70 0.10
C VAL A 854 43.78 48.23 0.08
N TRP A 855 43.94 47.58 -1.06
CA TRP A 855 43.64 46.15 -1.23
C TRP A 855 44.65 45.47 -2.16
N SER A 856 44.72 44.15 -2.04
CA SER A 856 45.60 43.29 -2.84
C SER A 856 44.98 42.91 -4.17
#